data_AF-A0A841A5Y3-F1
#
_entry.id   AF-A0A841A5Y3-F1
#
_cell.length_a   1.000
_cell.length_b   1.000
_cell.length_c   1.000
_cell.angle_alpha   90.00
_cell.angle_beta   90.00
_cell.angle_gamma   90.00
#
_symmetry.space_group_name_H-M   'P 1'
#
loop_
_entity.id
_entity.type
_entity.pdbx_description
1 polymer ?
#
loop_
_entity_poly.entity_id
_entity_poly.type
_entity_poly.pdbx_seq_one_letter_code
_entity_poly.pdbx_strand_id
1 'polypeptide(L)'
;MIPCKDAEPYLEAAIRSALNQSVRDIEVIVVDDGSTDGSRDVASGLAARDRRVVVLDGEQRGPGSARNRGVERARGTFLAFVDADDVMLPGALESMLAAARRSGSDVVKGSYRRHSAMGSHRPKLTARVHAEERLGTTPEEFPDLLDEPVLWNGLYRTTFWKSRVHPIPEDVNYEDQEPSLAAALQARSVDVLPTDVYSWRLPEERATRSQSKSSLEDLADRRTVLHRMRVMLDEHGASHAVRQHLLAVWLGRDLLMYAEKVPGAVPTFREELRLIGAELTALVDVGTWNTLGFWERMTAWALSHPDPEVLDDVLATRWEETSALPLFLDQDTGELRAAHPLLERWPEVPQHVRALSPLDIRLVCTARKMRFADAHHVEMKAEVHLAGLDPRRSPLDVEIAAVSVDGTAEVHGTVERVKAPWADLVANDPWRSYTSAGIRARVPLADAEAQQFWVRTTVGGRALEAVVPLPVTSLSYRLGPVEGSRQSALMAADDGAALVTAINVSPFVIQRVRTGPEHVELHVLCTDLPVLDGEVRAVARRQGTEIEGRISRDWTQLEIRFDLPGMKEGPTYRGERGFEVQILVGGRSFPVSWDRKVKAARARAVRAIPDRAGDLQIEQRFARVTIDGVNVEGPVARLSGRVDPPGLVPQIWLVSSRARARLEPVQRRKGRWSADVDLSDPSLASDGYFVRWSLTPEEQPEGWARAGRDLRKGEHYVEGTCRSVRLSPKQGGPLGITLGPPLSRTERTRAGRTRLIAMDFGPLTPGIFFESFNGKSSGGNPRALFDALLQETEGPLWWSVADGTVPVPPGATPVVAGSEPWFRALRTARVLVTNNNFPHWFTKVPGQMIVQTWHGTPIKKLIHDAPSNFTPLVYRRLIERQAAQWDLLLAQDEEAERRLRSALRYDGPVRLGDQPQNVRLEQGAKGRERVRDELGIPTGARAVLYAPTWREKMRRASGEDSLKALMDPAGLAAETGAWVLVRSHHMNGLRAEGARVIDVGSYPHVEDLMLASDVLVSDYSSIFYDYRLTGQPMIVHAPDLEWYRDVERGFYGRWPVDLSLPMSRTQEELTVLVNGALTVAHHRPDPVSTARENISWLRGEVLKAIHGTDGSHHPAQQDDNCPLNP
;
A
#
# COMPACT_ATOMS: atom_id res chain seq x y z
N MET A 1 21.22 -26.30 9.90
CA MET A 1 21.52 -25.80 11.25
C MET A 1 20.48 -24.76 11.61
N ILE A 2 19.92 -24.86 12.81
CA ILE A 2 18.77 -24.06 13.24
C ILE A 2 19.11 -23.36 14.56
N PRO A 3 19.44 -22.06 14.56
CA PRO A 3 19.49 -21.28 15.80
C PRO A 3 18.06 -21.04 16.30
N CYS A 4 17.80 -21.31 17.59
CA CYS A 4 16.47 -21.27 18.16
C CYS A 4 16.42 -20.39 19.41
N LYS A 5 15.45 -19.48 19.47
CA LYS A 5 15.09 -18.66 20.64
C LYS A 5 13.61 -18.33 20.56
N ASP A 6 12.81 -18.86 21.47
CA ASP A 6 11.37 -18.58 21.61
C ASP A 6 10.57 -18.72 20.28
N ALA A 7 10.63 -19.91 19.67
CA ALA A 7 10.07 -20.23 18.36
C ALA A 7 9.08 -21.42 18.38
N GLU A 8 8.45 -21.72 19.52
CA GLU A 8 7.58 -22.89 19.72
C GLU A 8 6.56 -23.13 18.59
N PRO A 9 5.81 -22.11 18.11
CA PRO A 9 4.77 -22.33 17.10
C PRO A 9 5.28 -22.76 15.72
N TYR A 10 6.58 -22.58 15.45
CA TYR A 10 7.16 -22.70 14.10
C TYR A 10 8.28 -23.73 14.00
N LEU A 11 8.97 -24.02 15.10
CA LEU A 11 10.17 -24.83 15.12
C LEU A 11 9.98 -26.25 14.57
N GLU A 12 8.84 -26.90 14.86
CA GLU A 12 8.57 -28.23 14.30
C GLU A 12 8.52 -28.21 12.77
N ALA A 13 7.89 -27.19 12.18
CA ALA A 13 7.81 -27.05 10.73
C ALA A 13 9.20 -26.81 10.12
N ALA A 14 10.03 -25.98 10.75
CA ALA A 14 11.41 -25.72 10.34
C ALA A 14 12.24 -27.01 10.33
N ILE A 15 12.27 -27.75 11.44
CA ILE A 15 13.01 -29.03 11.55
C ILE A 15 12.50 -30.04 10.52
N ARG A 16 11.17 -30.22 10.41
CA ARG A 16 10.58 -31.16 9.44
C ARG A 16 10.89 -30.78 8.00
N SER A 17 10.94 -29.50 7.66
CA SER A 17 11.26 -29.04 6.30
C SER A 17 12.66 -29.50 5.85
N ALA A 18 13.62 -29.54 6.79
CA ALA A 18 14.95 -30.09 6.55
C ALA A 18 14.92 -31.63 6.50
N LEU A 19 14.24 -32.30 7.43
CA LEU A 19 14.17 -33.77 7.49
C LEU A 19 13.46 -34.41 6.28
N ASN A 20 12.50 -33.70 5.69
CA ASN A 20 11.67 -34.14 4.57
C ASN A 20 12.31 -33.92 3.19
N GLN A 21 13.55 -33.44 3.13
CA GLN A 21 14.29 -33.37 1.87
C GLN A 21 14.51 -34.77 1.28
N SER A 22 14.60 -34.83 -0.05
CA SER A 22 14.88 -36.07 -0.80
C SER A 22 16.27 -36.63 -0.47
N VAL A 23 17.22 -35.76 -0.15
CA VAL A 23 18.54 -36.10 0.38
C VAL A 23 18.40 -36.65 1.79
N ARG A 24 18.75 -37.94 1.98
CA ARG A 24 18.55 -38.65 3.26
C ARG A 24 19.73 -38.58 4.22
N ASP A 25 20.93 -38.40 3.69
CA ASP A 25 22.17 -38.29 4.47
C ASP A 25 22.34 -36.85 4.98
N ILE A 26 21.55 -36.51 6.00
CA ILE A 26 21.49 -35.18 6.60
C ILE A 26 21.54 -35.30 8.12
N GLU A 27 22.18 -34.33 8.78
CA GLU A 27 22.03 -34.08 10.21
C GLU A 27 21.43 -32.69 10.43
N VAL A 28 20.48 -32.58 11.36
CA VAL A 28 19.79 -31.33 11.71
C VAL A 28 20.23 -30.93 13.11
N ILE A 29 21.11 -29.95 13.19
CA ILE A 29 21.60 -29.42 14.46
C ILE A 29 20.73 -28.22 14.84
N VAL A 30 20.00 -28.34 15.95
CA VAL A 30 19.21 -27.28 16.58
C VAL A 30 20.00 -26.77 17.78
N VAL A 31 20.26 -25.47 17.84
CA VAL A 31 20.97 -24.85 18.97
C VAL A 31 19.98 -23.93 19.69
N ASP A 32 19.53 -24.35 20.86
CA ASP A 32 18.59 -23.62 21.71
C ASP A 32 19.33 -22.58 22.55
N ASP A 33 19.24 -21.31 22.17
CA ASP A 33 19.96 -20.19 22.78
C ASP A 33 19.26 -19.64 24.03
N GLY A 34 18.77 -20.56 24.86
CA GLY A 34 18.06 -20.30 26.12
C GLY A 34 16.62 -19.86 25.91
N SER A 35 15.81 -20.62 25.17
CA SER A 35 14.38 -20.36 25.04
C SER A 35 13.65 -20.45 26.38
N THR A 36 12.58 -19.67 26.51
CA THR A 36 11.71 -19.57 27.68
C THR A 36 10.30 -20.12 27.43
N ASP A 37 10.00 -20.49 26.18
CA ASP A 37 8.78 -21.19 25.74
C ASP A 37 9.02 -22.70 25.53
N GLY A 38 8.04 -23.40 24.94
CA GLY A 38 8.12 -24.84 24.67
C GLY A 38 9.08 -25.26 23.54
N SER A 39 9.89 -24.35 22.98
CA SER A 39 10.78 -24.65 21.84
C SER A 39 11.73 -25.82 22.09
N ARG A 40 12.32 -25.86 23.29
CA ARG A 40 13.27 -26.91 23.66
C ARG A 40 12.61 -28.29 23.70
N ASP A 41 11.38 -28.35 24.19
CA ASP A 41 10.61 -29.60 24.27
C ASP A 41 10.23 -30.10 22.87
N VAL A 42 9.87 -29.19 21.96
CA VAL A 42 9.61 -29.52 20.55
C VAL A 42 10.86 -30.13 19.89
N ALA A 43 12.02 -29.49 20.03
CA ALA A 43 13.26 -29.98 19.45
C ALA A 43 13.69 -31.34 20.05
N SER A 44 13.62 -31.47 21.38
CA SER A 44 13.98 -32.69 22.10
C SER A 44 13.04 -33.85 21.76
N GLY A 45 11.74 -33.57 21.62
CA GLY A 45 10.74 -34.55 21.20
C GLY A 45 10.99 -35.10 19.79
N LEU A 46 11.48 -34.26 18.87
CA LEU A 46 11.88 -34.69 17.53
C LEU A 46 13.20 -35.46 17.55
N ALA A 47 14.19 -35.03 18.34
CA ALA A 47 15.46 -35.74 18.51
C ALA A 47 15.29 -37.16 19.09
N ALA A 48 14.32 -37.35 19.99
CA ALA A 48 13.97 -38.67 20.49
C ALA A 48 13.37 -39.60 19.42
N ARG A 49 12.77 -39.06 18.35
CA ARG A 49 12.09 -39.81 17.29
C ARG A 49 12.93 -39.97 16.02
N ASP A 50 13.85 -39.05 15.75
CA ASP A 50 14.72 -39.07 14.58
C ASP A 50 16.16 -38.77 14.98
N ARG A 51 17.02 -39.79 14.90
CA ARG A 51 18.45 -39.74 15.26
C ARG A 51 19.27 -38.72 14.46
N ARG A 52 18.72 -38.18 13.37
CA ARG A 52 19.36 -37.13 12.56
C ARG A 52 19.27 -35.76 13.25
N VAL A 53 18.35 -35.58 14.19
CA VAL A 53 18.19 -34.31 14.92
C VAL A 53 19.08 -34.33 16.16
N VAL A 54 19.90 -33.29 16.31
CA VAL A 54 20.80 -33.07 17.45
C VAL A 54 20.42 -31.74 18.08
N VAL A 55 20.14 -31.73 19.38
CA VAL A 55 19.85 -30.51 20.14
C VAL A 55 21.07 -30.15 20.98
N LEU A 56 21.50 -28.90 20.89
CA LEU A 56 22.59 -28.32 21.69
C LEU A 56 22.05 -27.14 22.50
N ASP A 57 22.60 -26.94 23.69
CA ASP A 57 22.46 -25.69 24.43
C ASP A 57 23.24 -24.57 23.71
N GLY A 58 22.70 -23.36 23.66
CA GLY A 58 23.42 -22.15 23.28
C GLY A 58 24.06 -21.45 24.47
N GLU A 59 24.67 -20.29 24.22
CA GLU A 59 25.34 -19.46 25.24
C GLU A 59 24.53 -18.20 25.63
N GLN A 60 23.33 -18.06 25.08
CA GLN A 60 22.44 -16.90 25.23
C GLN A 60 23.05 -15.60 24.68
N ARG A 61 23.75 -15.70 23.54
CA ARG A 61 24.44 -14.58 22.88
C ARG A 61 23.94 -14.30 21.47
N GLY A 62 22.77 -14.84 21.13
CA GLY A 62 22.12 -14.59 19.86
C GLY A 62 22.50 -15.58 18.74
N PRO A 63 21.94 -15.36 17.54
CA PRO A 63 22.00 -16.32 16.44
C PRO A 63 23.41 -16.58 15.90
N GLY A 64 24.31 -15.59 15.92
CA GLY A 64 25.71 -15.75 15.49
C GLY A 64 26.45 -16.81 16.34
N SER A 65 26.38 -16.66 17.66
CA SER A 65 26.99 -17.61 18.61
C SER A 65 26.38 -19.02 18.49
N ALA A 66 25.05 -19.10 18.39
CA ALA A 66 24.35 -20.37 18.18
C ALA A 66 24.77 -21.06 16.87
N ARG A 67 24.94 -20.31 15.78
CA ARG A 67 25.43 -20.83 14.50
C ARG A 67 26.90 -21.27 14.60
N ASN A 68 27.78 -20.51 15.24
CA ASN A 68 29.19 -20.91 15.47
C ASN A 68 29.27 -22.26 16.19
N ARG A 69 28.56 -22.41 17.31
CA ARG A 69 28.50 -23.66 18.07
C ARG A 69 27.97 -24.83 17.25
N GLY A 70 26.95 -24.59 16.41
CA GLY A 70 26.47 -25.58 15.47
C GLY A 70 27.52 -25.97 14.42
N VAL A 71 28.30 -25.01 13.91
CA VAL A 71 29.35 -25.23 12.88
C VAL A 71 30.47 -26.08 13.45
N GLU A 72 30.90 -25.82 14.68
CA GLU A 72 31.90 -26.62 15.39
C GLU A 72 31.49 -28.09 15.45
N ARG A 73 30.23 -28.35 15.80
CA ARG A 73 29.67 -29.70 15.94
C ARG A 73 29.33 -30.39 14.61
N ALA A 74 29.18 -29.64 13.52
CA ALA A 74 28.80 -30.18 12.21
C ALA A 74 29.87 -31.11 11.62
N ARG A 75 29.42 -32.25 11.09
CA ARG A 75 30.23 -33.31 10.45
C ARG A 75 29.90 -33.49 8.97
N GLY A 76 28.76 -32.97 8.51
CA GLY A 76 28.39 -33.02 7.09
C GLY A 76 29.43 -32.36 6.18
N THR A 77 29.52 -32.82 4.93
CA THR A 77 30.41 -32.23 3.90
C THR A 77 30.00 -30.81 3.51
N PHE A 78 28.72 -30.49 3.67
CA PHE A 78 28.15 -29.17 3.42
C PHE A 78 27.33 -28.69 4.63
N LEU A 79 27.24 -27.37 4.77
CA LEU A 79 26.46 -26.65 5.75
C LEU A 79 25.31 -25.91 5.06
N ALA A 80 24.14 -25.93 5.69
CA ALA A 80 22.99 -25.08 5.34
C ALA A 80 22.40 -24.50 6.63
N PHE A 81 21.99 -23.24 6.56
CA PHE A 81 21.41 -22.49 7.69
C PHE A 81 19.90 -22.31 7.47
N VAL A 82 19.11 -22.48 8.53
CA VAL A 82 17.65 -22.35 8.49
C VAL A 82 17.21 -21.67 9.78
N ASP A 83 16.48 -20.57 9.68
CA ASP A 83 15.95 -19.88 10.85
C ASP A 83 14.74 -20.64 11.43
N ALA A 84 14.52 -20.53 12.74
CA ALA A 84 13.55 -21.37 13.46
C ALA A 84 12.08 -21.11 13.10
N ASP A 85 11.77 -19.99 12.45
CA ASP A 85 10.43 -19.58 12.02
C ASP A 85 10.16 -19.76 10.51
N ASP A 86 11.16 -20.26 9.78
CA ASP A 86 11.17 -20.43 8.33
C ASP A 86 11.13 -21.91 7.90
N VAL A 87 10.97 -22.13 6.59
CA VAL A 87 10.99 -23.48 6.02
C VAL A 87 11.83 -23.58 4.76
N MET A 88 12.57 -24.69 4.66
CA MET A 88 13.25 -25.09 3.43
C MET A 88 12.25 -25.70 2.44
N LEU A 89 12.33 -25.31 1.17
CA LEU A 89 11.40 -25.80 0.16
C LEU A 89 11.73 -27.24 -0.29
N PRO A 90 10.74 -28.04 -0.71
CA PRO A 90 10.99 -29.40 -1.20
C PRO A 90 11.98 -29.41 -2.38
N GLY A 91 12.98 -30.30 -2.33
CA GLY A 91 13.99 -30.45 -3.39
C GLY A 91 15.14 -29.44 -3.33
N ALA A 92 15.16 -28.56 -2.33
CA ALA A 92 16.20 -27.54 -2.16
C ALA A 92 17.62 -28.12 -2.03
N LEU A 93 17.82 -29.09 -1.13
CA LEU A 93 19.17 -29.66 -0.93
C LEU A 93 19.62 -30.49 -2.13
N GLU A 94 18.68 -31.16 -2.80
CA GLU A 94 18.98 -31.98 -3.99
C GLU A 94 19.49 -31.11 -5.14
N SER A 95 18.78 -30.02 -5.45
CA SER A 95 19.18 -29.10 -6.51
C SER A 95 20.52 -28.43 -6.21
N MET A 96 20.72 -27.95 -4.98
CA MET A 96 21.97 -27.30 -4.58
C MET A 96 23.16 -28.27 -4.56
N LEU A 97 22.98 -29.51 -4.07
CA LEU A 97 24.05 -30.51 -4.10
C LEU A 97 24.37 -30.98 -5.52
N ALA A 98 23.36 -31.09 -6.39
CA ALA A 98 23.57 -31.43 -7.79
C ALA A 98 24.42 -30.36 -8.50
N ALA A 99 24.13 -29.07 -8.26
CA ALA A 99 24.93 -27.96 -8.77
C ALA A 99 26.37 -28.01 -8.25
N ALA A 100 26.55 -28.09 -6.92
CA ALA A 100 27.88 -28.16 -6.29
C ALA A 100 28.74 -29.32 -6.80
N ARG A 101 28.12 -30.47 -7.12
CA ARG A 101 28.82 -31.63 -7.69
C ARG A 101 29.22 -31.44 -9.14
N ARG A 102 28.42 -30.71 -9.93
CA ARG A 102 28.71 -30.40 -11.34
C ARG A 102 29.84 -29.38 -11.47
N SER A 103 29.79 -28.32 -10.66
CA SER A 103 30.73 -27.19 -10.72
C SER A 103 31.99 -27.39 -9.88
N GLY A 104 31.88 -28.14 -8.78
CA GLY A 104 32.92 -28.18 -7.75
C GLY A 104 32.97 -26.95 -6.85
N SER A 105 31.99 -26.05 -6.96
CA SER A 105 31.90 -24.78 -6.22
C SER A 105 31.92 -24.98 -4.70
N ASP A 106 32.38 -23.95 -4.00
CA ASP A 106 32.46 -23.96 -2.54
C ASP A 106 31.17 -23.43 -1.89
N VAL A 107 30.39 -22.65 -2.66
CA VAL A 107 29.11 -22.07 -2.25
C VAL A 107 28.07 -22.27 -3.36
N VAL A 108 26.84 -22.57 -2.97
CA VAL A 108 25.66 -22.55 -3.85
C VAL A 108 24.59 -21.68 -3.24
N LYS A 109 24.01 -20.76 -4.01
CA LYS A 109 22.92 -19.86 -3.59
C LYS A 109 21.67 -20.17 -4.40
N GLY A 110 20.56 -20.40 -3.70
CA GLY A 110 19.25 -20.59 -4.32
C GLY A 110 18.32 -19.40 -4.10
N SER A 111 17.27 -19.30 -4.92
CA SER A 111 16.25 -18.27 -4.80
C SER A 111 15.35 -18.49 -3.58
N TYR A 112 14.55 -17.51 -3.19
CA TYR A 112 13.62 -17.66 -2.07
C TYR A 112 12.33 -16.87 -2.24
N ARG A 113 11.31 -17.26 -1.46
CA ARG A 113 10.01 -16.58 -1.41
C ARG A 113 9.75 -15.98 -0.05
N ARG A 114 9.02 -14.86 -0.03
CA ARG A 114 8.40 -14.31 1.17
C ARG A 114 6.96 -14.78 1.27
N HIS A 115 6.54 -15.26 2.43
CA HIS A 115 5.19 -15.76 2.67
C HIS A 115 4.49 -14.98 3.80
N SER A 116 3.20 -14.65 3.62
CA SER A 116 2.29 -14.11 4.63
C SER A 116 0.86 -14.63 4.42
N ALA A 117 -0.10 -14.29 5.31
CA ALA A 117 -1.52 -14.58 5.12
C ALA A 117 -2.09 -14.16 3.74
N MET A 118 -1.47 -13.18 3.06
CA MET A 118 -1.93 -12.69 1.75
C MET A 118 -1.35 -13.47 0.55
N GLY A 119 -0.42 -14.40 0.78
CA GLY A 119 0.19 -15.24 -0.24
C GLY A 119 1.72 -15.27 -0.19
N SER A 120 2.33 -15.89 -1.20
CA SER A 120 3.78 -16.04 -1.36
C SER A 120 4.27 -15.36 -2.64
N HIS A 121 5.40 -14.66 -2.58
CA HIS A 121 6.03 -14.04 -3.75
C HIS A 121 7.56 -14.00 -3.62
N ARG A 122 8.27 -14.02 -4.77
CA ARG A 122 9.71 -13.76 -4.83
C ARG A 122 9.95 -12.24 -4.74
N PRO A 123 10.86 -11.75 -3.89
CA PRO A 123 11.23 -10.33 -3.90
C PRO A 123 11.85 -9.94 -5.25
N LYS A 124 11.68 -8.69 -5.68
CA LYS A 124 12.23 -8.21 -6.97
C LYS A 124 13.73 -8.37 -7.08
N LEU A 125 14.44 -8.08 -5.99
CA LEU A 125 15.89 -8.23 -5.90
C LEU A 125 16.31 -9.68 -6.17
N THR A 126 15.71 -10.61 -5.41
CA THR A 126 15.93 -12.05 -5.55
C THR A 126 15.56 -12.58 -6.93
N ALA A 127 14.48 -12.05 -7.54
CA ALA A 127 14.08 -12.41 -8.90
C ALA A 127 15.14 -12.00 -9.94
N ARG A 128 15.82 -10.87 -9.73
CA ARG A 128 16.93 -10.42 -10.59
C ARG A 128 18.18 -11.27 -10.40
N VAL A 129 18.62 -11.46 -9.15
CA VAL A 129 19.84 -12.23 -8.84
C VAL A 129 19.73 -13.67 -9.34
N HIS A 130 18.56 -14.28 -9.14
CA HIS A 130 18.26 -15.67 -9.50
C HIS A 130 17.44 -15.78 -10.79
N ALA A 131 17.63 -14.87 -11.75
CA ALA A 131 16.94 -14.93 -13.04
C ALA A 131 17.43 -16.11 -13.90
N GLU A 132 18.71 -16.46 -13.79
CA GLU A 132 19.38 -17.48 -14.62
C GLU A 132 20.23 -18.41 -13.75
N GLU A 133 20.47 -19.63 -14.23
CA GLU A 133 21.47 -20.54 -13.63
C GLU A 133 22.87 -20.09 -14.02
N ARG A 134 23.73 -19.87 -13.02
CA ARG A 134 25.14 -19.55 -13.20
C ARG A 134 25.95 -20.52 -12.36
N LEU A 135 26.82 -21.29 -13.00
CA LEU A 135 27.67 -22.27 -12.31
C LEU A 135 29.11 -21.80 -12.36
N GLY A 136 29.79 -21.91 -11.22
CA GLY A 136 31.21 -21.59 -11.14
C GLY A 136 31.54 -20.10 -11.28
N THR A 137 30.62 -19.19 -10.97
CA THR A 137 30.86 -17.74 -11.14
C THR A 137 31.56 -17.12 -9.93
N THR A 138 31.98 -15.86 -10.05
CA THR A 138 32.59 -15.07 -8.96
C THR A 138 31.90 -13.71 -8.80
N PRO A 139 32.10 -13.00 -7.68
CA PRO A 139 31.59 -11.64 -7.50
C PRO A 139 32.12 -10.63 -8.55
N GLU A 140 33.27 -10.88 -9.15
CA GLU A 140 33.82 -10.05 -10.25
C GLU A 140 33.03 -10.22 -11.54
N GLU A 141 32.62 -11.43 -11.86
CA GLU A 141 31.82 -11.75 -13.05
C GLU A 141 30.35 -11.38 -12.87
N PHE A 142 29.82 -11.57 -11.65
CA PHE A 142 28.43 -11.32 -11.30
C PHE A 142 28.30 -10.61 -9.94
N PRO A 143 28.55 -9.29 -9.87
CA PRO A 143 28.49 -8.52 -8.62
C PRO A 143 27.13 -8.54 -7.92
N ASP A 144 26.04 -8.70 -8.68
CA ASP A 144 24.66 -8.83 -8.18
C ASP A 144 24.49 -9.94 -7.12
N LEU A 145 25.37 -10.95 -7.11
CA LEU A 145 25.45 -11.97 -6.06
C LEU A 145 25.53 -11.36 -4.65
N LEU A 146 26.20 -10.21 -4.53
CA LEU A 146 26.46 -9.52 -3.25
C LEU A 146 25.24 -8.78 -2.72
N ASP A 147 24.17 -8.65 -3.51
CA ASP A 147 22.97 -7.92 -3.11
C ASP A 147 22.15 -8.64 -2.03
N GLU A 148 22.36 -9.94 -1.87
CA GLU A 148 21.66 -10.83 -0.95
C GLU A 148 22.60 -11.41 0.13
N PRO A 149 23.06 -10.56 1.08
CA PRO A 149 24.03 -10.92 2.11
C PRO A 149 23.36 -11.68 3.27
N VAL A 150 22.78 -12.84 2.94
CA VAL A 150 22.10 -13.75 3.86
C VAL A 150 22.68 -15.15 3.75
N LEU A 151 22.69 -15.89 4.87
CA LEU A 151 23.25 -17.25 4.93
C LEU A 151 22.24 -18.35 4.58
N TRP A 152 20.96 -18.14 4.86
CA TRP A 152 19.95 -19.20 4.89
C TRP A 152 19.48 -19.71 3.52
N ASN A 153 19.75 -18.99 2.42
CA ASN A 153 19.53 -19.48 1.06
C ASN A 153 20.79 -20.11 0.43
N GLY A 154 21.81 -20.40 1.25
CA GLY A 154 23.09 -20.93 0.81
C GLY A 154 23.37 -22.37 1.26
N LEU A 155 24.15 -23.07 0.46
CA LEU A 155 24.82 -24.33 0.79
C LEU A 155 26.34 -24.13 0.69
N TYR A 156 27.07 -24.42 1.77
CA TYR A 156 28.48 -24.09 1.90
C TYR A 156 29.32 -25.34 2.15
N ARG A 157 30.45 -25.51 1.48
CA ARG A 157 31.37 -26.62 1.78
C ARG A 157 31.97 -26.44 3.17
N THR A 158 31.81 -27.44 4.04
CA THR A 158 32.18 -27.33 5.47
C THR A 158 33.67 -27.03 5.69
N THR A 159 34.54 -27.65 4.91
CA THR A 159 36.00 -27.43 5.01
C THR A 159 36.40 -26.03 4.58
N PHE A 160 35.75 -25.50 3.53
CA PHE A 160 35.93 -24.12 3.08
C PHE A 160 35.45 -23.15 4.17
N TRP A 161 34.22 -23.34 4.67
CA TRP A 161 33.65 -22.49 5.71
C TRP A 161 34.55 -22.38 6.93
N LYS A 162 34.99 -23.53 7.49
CA LYS A 162 35.82 -23.58 8.69
C LYS A 162 37.23 -22.99 8.50
N SER A 163 37.74 -22.90 7.27
CA SER A 163 39.10 -22.42 7.00
C SER A 163 39.18 -20.98 6.50
N ARG A 164 38.10 -20.48 5.86
CA ARG A 164 38.10 -19.17 5.18
C ARG A 164 37.04 -18.19 5.69
N VAL A 165 35.90 -18.68 6.20
CA VAL A 165 34.74 -17.83 6.50
C VAL A 165 34.51 -17.65 8.00
N HIS A 166 34.68 -18.72 8.79
CA HIS A 166 34.47 -18.72 10.24
C HIS A 166 35.42 -17.74 10.98
N PRO A 167 34.99 -17.07 12.07
CA PRO A 167 33.69 -17.16 12.76
C PRO A 167 32.60 -16.20 12.24
N ILE A 168 31.34 -16.48 12.60
CA ILE A 168 30.23 -15.52 12.45
C ILE A 168 30.32 -14.50 13.60
N PRO A 169 30.20 -13.18 13.35
CA PRO A 169 30.19 -12.16 14.40
C PRO A 169 29.09 -12.39 15.46
N GLU A 170 29.42 -12.08 16.71
CA GLU A 170 28.51 -12.27 17.87
C GLU A 170 28.12 -10.94 18.54
N ASP A 171 28.77 -9.84 18.15
CA ASP A 171 28.72 -8.55 18.86
C ASP A 171 27.90 -7.47 18.15
N VAL A 172 27.33 -7.78 16.99
CA VAL A 172 26.59 -6.83 16.14
C VAL A 172 25.28 -7.43 15.64
N ASN A 173 24.29 -6.58 15.42
CA ASN A 173 23.20 -6.90 14.52
C ASN A 173 23.73 -7.05 13.07
N TYR A 174 23.02 -7.78 12.20
CA TYR A 174 23.44 -8.08 10.81
C TYR A 174 24.59 -9.09 10.71
N GLU A 175 24.62 -10.05 11.63
CA GLU A 175 25.65 -11.07 11.79
C GLU A 175 25.93 -11.90 10.52
N ASP A 176 24.96 -11.97 9.60
CA ASP A 176 25.06 -12.72 8.36
C ASP A 176 25.87 -12.00 7.26
N GLN A 177 26.05 -10.68 7.33
CA GLN A 177 26.59 -9.91 6.19
C GLN A 177 28.10 -10.10 6.00
N GLU A 178 28.87 -10.02 7.08
CA GLU A 178 30.31 -10.26 7.06
C GLU A 178 30.66 -11.67 6.55
N PRO A 179 30.10 -12.77 7.10
CA PRO A 179 30.38 -14.11 6.60
C PRO A 179 29.83 -14.36 5.19
N SER A 180 28.73 -13.72 4.80
CA SER A 180 28.24 -13.80 3.41
C SER A 180 29.24 -13.18 2.42
N LEU A 181 29.79 -12.00 2.76
CA LEU A 181 30.81 -11.34 1.94
C LEU A 181 32.10 -12.16 1.91
N ALA A 182 32.57 -12.62 3.08
CA ALA A 182 33.77 -13.48 3.17
C ALA A 182 33.62 -14.75 2.32
N ALA A 183 32.47 -15.40 2.40
CA ALA A 183 32.17 -16.59 1.58
C ALA A 183 32.18 -16.26 0.08
N ALA A 184 31.64 -15.12 -0.33
CA ALA A 184 31.62 -14.72 -1.73
C ALA A 184 33.01 -14.37 -2.27
N LEU A 185 33.82 -13.60 -1.51
CA LEU A 185 35.15 -13.16 -1.93
C LEU A 185 36.20 -14.27 -1.91
N GLN A 186 36.10 -15.21 -0.97
CA GLN A 186 37.13 -16.23 -0.77
C GLN A 186 36.80 -17.58 -1.40
N ALA A 187 35.55 -17.80 -1.82
CA ALA A 187 35.19 -19.02 -2.54
C ALA A 187 35.96 -19.07 -3.86
N ARG A 188 36.41 -20.28 -4.25
CA ARG A 188 36.96 -20.48 -5.59
C ARG A 188 35.94 -20.19 -6.68
N SER A 189 34.68 -20.53 -6.41
CA SER A 189 33.55 -20.25 -7.26
C SER A 189 32.22 -20.44 -6.52
N VAL A 190 31.19 -19.77 -6.99
CA VAL A 190 29.82 -19.77 -6.45
C VAL A 190 28.84 -20.21 -7.54
N ASP A 191 27.88 -21.05 -7.18
CA ASP A 191 26.74 -21.36 -8.06
C ASP A 191 25.52 -20.53 -7.65
N VAL A 192 24.79 -19.99 -8.62
CA VAL A 192 23.54 -19.23 -8.42
C VAL A 192 22.43 -19.93 -9.18
N LEU A 193 21.39 -20.38 -8.47
CA LEU A 193 20.32 -21.19 -9.03
C LEU A 193 18.99 -20.41 -9.10
N PRO A 194 18.21 -20.52 -10.19
CA PRO A 194 16.89 -19.90 -10.30
C PRO A 194 15.82 -20.60 -9.42
N THR A 195 16.16 -21.76 -8.88
CA THR A 195 15.28 -22.60 -8.05
C THR A 195 14.97 -21.93 -6.72
N ASP A 196 13.69 -21.88 -6.33
CA ASP A 196 13.30 -21.46 -4.98
C ASP A 196 13.68 -22.56 -3.97
N VAL A 197 14.61 -22.27 -3.06
CA VAL A 197 15.12 -23.22 -2.04
C VAL A 197 14.59 -22.91 -0.64
N TYR A 198 14.06 -21.71 -0.42
CA TYR A 198 13.72 -21.22 0.91
C TYR A 198 12.42 -20.40 0.93
N SER A 199 11.65 -20.51 2.01
CA SER A 199 10.45 -19.72 2.25
C SER A 199 10.59 -18.94 3.56
N TRP A 200 10.87 -17.65 3.41
CA TRP A 200 10.99 -16.69 4.50
C TRP A 200 9.61 -16.22 4.96
N ARG A 201 9.29 -16.41 6.24
CA ARG A 201 8.06 -15.96 6.88
C ARG A 201 8.13 -14.48 7.22
N LEU A 202 7.13 -13.72 6.78
CA LEU A 202 6.95 -12.35 7.26
C LEU A 202 6.18 -12.38 8.59
N PRO A 203 6.67 -11.72 9.65
CA PRO A 203 5.97 -11.67 10.93
C PRO A 203 4.62 -10.96 10.79
N GLU A 204 3.56 -11.53 11.39
CA GLU A 204 2.22 -10.91 11.40
C GLU A 204 2.05 -9.95 12.59
N GLU A 205 2.74 -10.20 13.70
CA GLU A 205 2.59 -9.45 14.96
C GLU A 205 3.89 -8.84 15.51
N ARG A 206 5.06 -9.20 14.95
CA ARG A 206 6.37 -8.70 15.40
C ARG A 206 6.93 -7.65 14.43
N ALA A 207 7.57 -6.62 14.97
CA ALA A 207 8.27 -5.63 14.17
C ALA A 207 9.46 -6.27 13.42
N THR A 208 9.58 -6.00 12.12
CA THR A 208 10.75 -6.43 11.32
C THR A 208 11.97 -5.57 11.64
N ARG A 209 13.21 -6.07 11.45
CA ARG A 209 14.45 -5.28 11.68
C ARG A 209 14.47 -3.94 10.92
N SER A 210 13.82 -3.86 9.75
CA SER A 210 13.64 -2.60 8.98
C SER A 210 12.79 -1.53 9.70
N GLN A 211 12.07 -1.88 10.75
CA GLN A 211 11.29 -0.95 11.57
C GLN A 211 12.13 -0.30 12.67
N SER A 212 13.30 -0.86 13.00
CA SER A 212 14.23 -0.33 14.02
C SER A 212 15.22 0.71 13.48
N LYS A 213 15.11 1.11 12.21
CA LYS A 213 16.07 2.00 11.52
C LYS A 213 16.16 3.42 12.06
N SER A 214 15.36 3.77 13.07
CA SER A 214 15.47 5.02 13.83
C SER A 214 16.30 4.89 15.11
N SER A 215 16.82 3.69 15.43
CA SER A 215 17.63 3.43 16.62
C SER A 215 19.08 3.85 16.40
N LEU A 216 19.66 4.54 17.39
CA LEU A 216 21.08 4.89 17.39
C LEU A 216 21.98 3.65 17.52
N GLU A 217 21.54 2.64 18.27
CA GLU A 217 22.25 1.36 18.43
C GLU A 217 22.32 0.60 17.09
N ASP A 218 21.19 0.50 16.37
CA ASP A 218 21.16 -0.15 15.05
C ASP A 218 22.03 0.60 14.01
N LEU A 219 22.09 1.93 14.09
CA LEU A 219 22.96 2.75 13.24
C LEU A 219 24.44 2.54 13.59
N ALA A 220 24.78 2.43 14.87
CA ALA A 220 26.14 2.16 15.33
C ALA A 220 26.61 0.76 14.89
N ASP A 221 25.78 -0.28 15.05
CA ASP A 221 26.06 -1.62 14.54
C ASP A 221 26.26 -1.60 13.02
N ARG A 222 25.42 -0.85 12.31
CA ARG A 222 25.55 -0.71 10.86
C ARG A 222 26.87 -0.07 10.47
N ARG A 223 27.31 0.99 11.17
CA ARG A 223 28.61 1.62 10.96
C ARG A 223 29.74 0.62 11.15
N THR A 224 29.69 -0.17 12.21
CA THR A 224 30.66 -1.23 12.52
C THR A 224 30.73 -2.27 11.39
N VAL A 225 29.58 -2.80 10.96
CA VAL A 225 29.49 -3.80 9.88
C VAL A 225 30.03 -3.24 8.57
N LEU A 226 29.65 -2.00 8.20
CA LEU A 226 30.16 -1.34 6.99
C LEU A 226 31.69 -1.17 7.03
N HIS A 227 32.23 -0.76 8.17
CA HIS A 227 33.66 -0.61 8.36
C HIS A 227 34.40 -1.96 8.21
N ARG A 228 33.91 -3.02 8.88
CA ARG A 228 34.50 -4.37 8.80
C ARG A 228 34.45 -4.93 7.38
N MET A 229 33.31 -4.79 6.70
CA MET A 229 33.16 -5.21 5.31
C MET A 229 34.12 -4.43 4.39
N ARG A 230 34.33 -3.12 4.60
CA ARG A 230 35.32 -2.35 3.85
C ARG A 230 36.74 -2.87 4.07
N VAL A 231 37.14 -3.08 5.31
CA VAL A 231 38.46 -3.64 5.64
C VAL A 231 38.64 -5.00 4.96
N MET A 232 37.61 -5.85 4.97
CA MET A 232 37.62 -7.15 4.30
C MET A 232 37.82 -7.03 2.78
N LEU A 233 37.22 -6.04 2.12
CA LEU A 233 37.45 -5.79 0.69
C LEU A 233 38.90 -5.43 0.39
N ASP A 234 39.56 -4.71 1.29
CA ASP A 234 40.96 -4.32 1.14
C ASP A 234 41.91 -5.50 1.42
N GLU A 235 41.67 -6.25 2.50
CA GLU A 235 42.46 -7.43 2.88
C GLU A 235 42.42 -8.54 1.82
N HIS A 236 41.27 -8.73 1.17
CA HIS A 236 41.09 -9.75 0.14
C HIS A 236 41.37 -9.25 -1.28
N GLY A 237 41.82 -8.00 -1.43
CA GLY A 237 42.19 -7.43 -2.72
C GLY A 237 41.03 -7.39 -3.72
N ALA A 238 39.81 -7.11 -3.24
CA ALA A 238 38.60 -7.11 -4.07
C ALA A 238 38.75 -6.23 -5.31
N SER A 239 38.19 -6.66 -6.44
CA SER A 239 38.29 -5.89 -7.68
C SER A 239 37.61 -4.52 -7.57
N HIS A 240 37.97 -3.61 -8.48
CA HIS A 240 37.30 -2.31 -8.58
C HIS A 240 35.79 -2.45 -8.81
N ALA A 241 35.36 -3.40 -9.66
CA ALA A 241 33.94 -3.65 -9.95
C ALA A 241 33.15 -4.10 -8.70
N VAL A 242 33.75 -4.98 -7.89
CA VAL A 242 33.14 -5.45 -6.62
C VAL A 242 33.02 -4.31 -5.62
N ARG A 243 34.07 -3.50 -5.45
CA ARG A 243 34.05 -2.32 -4.57
C ARG A 243 32.99 -1.31 -5.01
N GLN A 244 32.95 -0.99 -6.31
CA GLN A 244 31.97 -0.08 -6.91
C GLN A 244 30.54 -0.55 -6.65
N HIS A 245 30.25 -1.84 -6.86
CA HIS A 245 28.93 -2.42 -6.64
C HIS A 245 28.48 -2.30 -5.17
N LEU A 246 29.33 -2.71 -4.23
CA LEU A 246 28.99 -2.65 -2.79
C LEU A 246 28.84 -1.21 -2.28
N LEU A 247 29.72 -0.30 -2.69
CA LEU A 247 29.58 1.12 -2.31
C LEU A 247 28.26 1.70 -2.82
N ALA A 248 27.84 1.36 -4.04
CA ALA A 248 26.55 1.76 -4.58
C ALA A 248 25.38 1.18 -3.76
N VAL A 249 25.45 -0.10 -3.38
CA VAL A 249 24.44 -0.72 -2.49
C VAL A 249 24.37 -0.01 -1.14
N TRP A 250 25.52 0.26 -0.52
CA TRP A 250 25.58 0.87 0.81
C TRP A 250 25.05 2.30 0.79
N LEU A 251 25.47 3.12 -0.18
CA LEU A 251 25.02 4.52 -0.30
C LEU A 251 23.57 4.63 -0.75
N GLY A 252 23.20 3.92 -1.81
CA GLY A 252 21.89 4.09 -2.45
C GLY A 252 20.76 3.37 -1.73
N ARG A 253 20.98 2.13 -1.31
CA ARG A 253 19.93 1.30 -0.69
C ARG A 253 19.99 1.36 0.83
N ASP A 254 21.16 1.10 1.41
CA ASP A 254 21.25 0.82 2.84
C ASP A 254 21.20 2.10 3.68
N LEU A 255 21.98 3.13 3.34
CA LEU A 255 21.92 4.43 4.03
C LEU A 255 20.61 5.18 3.78
N LEU A 256 20.00 5.03 2.60
CA LEU A 256 18.69 5.66 2.31
C LEU A 256 17.63 5.24 3.33
N MET A 257 17.62 3.97 3.78
CA MET A 257 16.67 3.51 4.82
C MET A 257 16.82 4.25 6.16
N TYR A 258 18.04 4.67 6.51
CA TYR A 258 18.32 5.47 7.71
C TYR A 258 18.05 6.96 7.47
N ALA A 259 18.40 7.48 6.29
CA ALA A 259 18.13 8.85 5.88
C ALA A 259 16.63 9.16 5.99
N GLU A 260 15.78 8.23 5.56
CA GLU A 260 14.33 8.36 5.67
C GLU A 260 13.81 8.48 7.12
N LYS A 261 14.64 8.19 8.13
CA LYS A 261 14.29 8.33 9.57
C LYS A 261 14.80 9.61 10.20
N VAL A 262 15.75 10.31 9.56
CA VAL A 262 16.37 11.54 10.05
C VAL A 262 15.37 12.60 10.53
N PRO A 263 14.25 12.87 9.84
CA PRO A 263 13.20 13.76 10.33
C PRO A 263 12.78 13.61 11.79
N GLY A 264 12.64 12.37 12.27
CA GLY A 264 12.17 12.04 13.60
C GLY A 264 13.29 11.66 14.56
N ALA A 265 14.55 11.75 14.12
CA ALA A 265 15.69 11.27 14.87
C ALA A 265 16.25 12.35 15.81
N VAL A 266 16.92 11.89 16.87
CA VAL A 266 17.67 12.77 17.78
C VAL A 266 18.89 13.37 17.07
N PRO A 267 19.40 14.55 17.49
CA PRO A 267 20.53 15.21 16.83
C PRO A 267 21.78 14.31 16.67
N THR A 268 22.07 13.47 17.66
CA THR A 268 23.20 12.53 17.62
C THR A 268 23.07 11.48 16.52
N PHE A 269 21.86 10.96 16.26
CA PHE A 269 21.61 10.03 15.16
C PHE A 269 21.85 10.71 13.81
N ARG A 270 21.39 11.96 13.64
CA ARG A 270 21.60 12.73 12.41
C ARG A 270 23.10 12.91 12.15
N GLU A 271 23.86 13.30 13.17
CA GLU A 271 25.30 13.51 13.04
C GLU A 271 26.05 12.21 12.74
N GLU A 272 25.74 11.11 13.43
CA GLU A 272 26.34 9.81 13.13
C GLU A 272 26.07 9.36 11.69
N LEU A 273 24.83 9.53 11.20
CA LEU A 273 24.50 9.18 9.83
C LEU A 273 25.23 10.08 8.81
N ARG A 274 25.36 11.38 9.10
CA ARG A 274 26.12 12.34 8.29
C ARG A 274 27.59 11.94 8.19
N LEU A 275 28.20 11.52 9.29
CA LEU A 275 29.59 11.04 9.32
C LEU A 275 29.78 9.77 8.46
N ILE A 276 28.86 8.80 8.57
CA ILE A 276 28.90 7.58 7.74
C ILE A 276 28.74 7.96 6.26
N GLY A 277 27.79 8.84 5.94
CA GLY A 277 27.57 9.34 4.59
C GLY A 277 28.83 10.01 4.01
N ALA A 278 29.42 10.94 4.76
CA ALA A 278 30.65 11.62 4.36
C ALA A 278 31.82 10.63 4.13
N GLU A 279 32.02 9.67 5.04
CA GLU A 279 33.05 8.64 4.91
C GLU A 279 32.87 7.81 3.64
N LEU A 280 31.66 7.34 3.35
CA LEU A 280 31.41 6.55 2.14
C LEU A 280 31.50 7.38 0.86
N THR A 281 30.95 8.61 0.84
CA THR A 281 31.02 9.47 -0.36
C THR A 281 32.45 9.84 -0.74
N ALA A 282 33.38 9.92 0.22
CA ALA A 282 34.79 10.18 -0.05
C ALA A 282 35.51 9.02 -0.78
N LEU A 283 34.93 7.81 -0.76
CA LEU A 283 35.48 6.61 -1.40
C LEU A 283 34.93 6.38 -2.82
N VAL A 284 33.96 7.19 -3.24
CA VAL A 284 33.15 6.97 -4.45
C VAL A 284 33.73 7.77 -5.60
N ASP A 285 34.01 7.07 -6.70
CA ASP A 285 34.43 7.70 -7.94
C ASP A 285 33.24 7.96 -8.88
N VAL A 286 33.51 8.62 -10.02
CA VAL A 286 32.48 8.94 -11.02
C VAL A 286 31.82 7.67 -11.58
N GLY A 287 32.57 6.57 -11.69
CA GLY A 287 32.02 5.27 -12.12
C GLY A 287 30.93 4.78 -11.17
N THR A 288 31.20 4.84 -9.86
CA THR A 288 30.26 4.44 -8.81
C THR A 288 29.05 5.36 -8.75
N TRP A 289 29.21 6.67 -8.93
CA TRP A 289 28.05 7.57 -9.06
C TRP A 289 27.12 7.16 -10.23
N ASN A 290 27.68 6.70 -11.34
CA ASN A 290 26.89 6.28 -12.51
C ASN A 290 26.11 4.96 -12.31
N THR A 291 26.31 4.23 -11.22
CA THR A 291 25.52 3.02 -10.87
C THR A 291 24.40 3.31 -9.88
N LEU A 292 24.30 4.53 -9.36
CA LEU A 292 23.21 5.01 -8.52
C LEU A 292 22.16 5.73 -9.38
N GLY A 293 20.89 5.71 -8.99
CA GLY A 293 19.85 6.57 -9.57
C GLY A 293 19.88 7.99 -8.99
N PHE A 294 19.22 8.95 -9.65
CA PHE A 294 19.24 10.37 -9.29
C PHE A 294 18.96 10.64 -7.81
N TRP A 295 17.91 10.04 -7.25
CA TRP A 295 17.55 10.26 -5.85
C TRP A 295 18.53 9.64 -4.85
N GLU A 296 19.16 8.54 -5.22
CA GLU A 296 20.21 7.92 -4.40
C GLU A 296 21.45 8.82 -4.39
N ARG A 297 21.82 9.38 -5.56
CA ARG A 297 22.91 10.35 -5.66
C ARG A 297 22.63 11.62 -4.87
N MET A 298 21.45 12.22 -5.04
CA MET A 298 21.03 13.42 -4.31
C MET A 298 21.01 13.18 -2.80
N THR A 299 20.54 12.02 -2.34
CA THR A 299 20.52 11.69 -0.91
C THR A 299 21.92 11.48 -0.35
N ALA A 300 22.78 10.75 -1.06
CA ALA A 300 24.17 10.53 -0.66
C ALA A 300 24.96 11.85 -0.58
N TRP A 301 24.80 12.72 -1.59
CA TRP A 301 25.37 14.07 -1.55
C TRP A 301 24.83 14.89 -0.37
N ALA A 302 23.51 14.92 -0.17
CA ALA A 302 22.88 15.65 0.92
C ALA A 302 23.33 15.15 2.30
N LEU A 303 23.55 13.84 2.47
CA LEU A 303 24.11 13.24 3.69
C LEU A 303 25.54 13.69 3.98
N SER A 304 26.32 14.00 2.95
CA SER A 304 27.70 14.51 3.10
C SER A 304 27.75 16.04 3.26
N HIS A 305 26.64 16.74 3.02
CA HIS A 305 26.58 18.19 3.05
C HIS A 305 26.66 18.74 4.49
N PRO A 306 27.38 19.85 4.73
CA PRO A 306 27.48 20.45 6.08
C PRO A 306 26.15 21.03 6.57
N ASP A 307 25.30 21.50 5.66
CA ASP A 307 23.98 22.02 5.99
C ASP A 307 22.95 20.89 6.15
N PRO A 308 22.41 20.65 7.37
CA PRO A 308 21.42 19.60 7.61
C PRO A 308 20.08 19.84 6.91
N GLU A 309 19.76 21.07 6.50
CA GLU A 309 18.50 21.39 5.79
C GLU A 309 18.46 20.79 4.38
N VAL A 310 19.61 20.58 3.74
CA VAL A 310 19.71 20.00 2.39
C VAL A 310 19.09 18.61 2.35
N LEU A 311 19.42 17.77 3.33
CA LEU A 311 18.86 16.42 3.42
C LEU A 311 17.35 16.44 3.66
N ASP A 312 16.89 17.34 4.53
CA ASP A 312 15.47 17.51 4.82
C ASP A 312 14.73 17.99 3.55
N ASP A 313 15.33 18.87 2.74
CA ASP A 313 14.74 19.31 1.47
C ASP A 313 14.67 18.19 0.43
N VAL A 314 15.78 17.46 0.22
CA VAL A 314 15.81 16.32 -0.73
C VAL A 314 14.77 15.25 -0.35
N LEU A 315 14.70 14.88 0.93
CA LEU A 315 13.76 13.85 1.40
C LEU A 315 12.32 14.33 1.31
N ALA A 316 12.02 15.54 1.79
CA ALA A 316 10.66 16.05 1.73
C ALA A 316 10.21 16.34 0.30
N THR A 317 11.06 16.80 -0.62
CA THR A 317 10.69 16.90 -2.04
C THR A 317 10.36 15.53 -2.63
N ARG A 318 11.17 14.51 -2.34
CA ARG A 318 10.90 13.13 -2.79
C ARG A 318 9.57 12.59 -2.25
N TRP A 319 9.18 12.96 -1.02
CA TRP A 319 7.93 12.53 -0.39
C TRP A 319 6.70 13.35 -0.77
N GLU A 320 6.82 14.68 -0.88
CA GLU A 320 5.73 15.62 -1.14
C GLU A 320 5.42 15.72 -2.64
N GLU A 321 6.45 15.95 -3.45
CA GLU A 321 6.31 16.25 -4.87
C GLU A 321 6.30 14.94 -5.67
N THR A 322 7.45 14.28 -5.83
CA THR A 322 7.57 13.05 -6.61
C THR A 322 8.93 12.38 -6.53
N SER A 323 8.96 11.11 -6.92
CA SER A 323 10.19 10.41 -7.28
C SER A 323 10.50 10.49 -8.80
N ALA A 324 9.65 11.13 -9.60
CA ALA A 324 9.85 11.27 -11.04
C ALA A 324 10.90 12.34 -11.35
N LEU A 325 11.84 12.00 -12.24
CA LEU A 325 12.88 12.91 -12.71
C LEU A 325 12.43 13.55 -14.02
N PRO A 326 12.12 14.86 -14.07
CA PRO A 326 11.83 15.52 -15.32
C PRO A 326 13.09 15.62 -16.19
N LEU A 327 12.95 15.16 -17.43
CA LEU A 327 13.98 15.20 -18.47
C LEU A 327 13.60 16.18 -19.58
N PHE A 328 14.61 16.66 -20.29
CA PHE A 328 14.46 17.34 -21.57
C PHE A 328 15.58 16.92 -22.52
N LEU A 329 15.31 17.04 -23.82
CA LEU A 329 16.29 16.87 -24.88
C LEU A 329 16.79 18.26 -25.28
N ASP A 330 18.05 18.54 -24.97
CA ASP A 330 18.73 19.77 -25.37
C ASP A 330 18.84 19.78 -26.91
N GLN A 331 18.29 20.83 -27.55
CA GLN A 331 18.20 20.89 -29.01
C GLN A 331 19.53 21.23 -29.67
N ASP A 332 20.43 21.90 -28.94
CA ASP A 332 21.71 22.36 -29.48
C ASP A 332 22.76 21.26 -29.42
N THR A 333 22.78 20.50 -28.32
CA THR A 333 23.75 19.41 -28.08
C THR A 333 23.19 18.04 -28.47
N GLY A 334 21.86 17.89 -28.54
CA GLY A 334 21.21 16.60 -28.71
C GLY A 334 21.26 15.71 -27.45
N GLU A 335 21.70 16.23 -26.30
CA GLU A 335 21.85 15.45 -25.07
C GLU A 335 20.57 15.44 -24.22
N LEU A 336 20.32 14.33 -23.51
CA LEU A 336 19.30 14.27 -22.46
C LEU A 336 19.84 14.86 -21.16
N ARG A 337 19.03 15.70 -20.49
CA ARG A 337 19.39 16.35 -19.22
C ARG A 337 18.25 16.33 -18.20
N ALA A 338 18.62 16.30 -16.92
CA ALA A 338 17.69 16.47 -15.81
C ALA A 338 17.31 17.94 -15.62
N ALA A 339 16.04 18.20 -15.28
CA ALA A 339 15.51 19.54 -15.00
C ALA A 339 14.63 19.56 -13.76
N HIS A 340 15.03 18.87 -12.68
CA HIS A 340 14.26 18.89 -11.44
C HIS A 340 14.43 20.26 -10.75
N PRO A 341 13.35 20.91 -10.25
CA PRO A 341 13.45 22.19 -9.52
C PRO A 341 14.37 22.18 -8.29
N LEU A 342 14.77 21.00 -7.80
CA LEU A 342 15.75 20.87 -6.71
C LEU A 342 17.14 21.35 -7.14
N LEU A 343 17.48 21.18 -8.41
CA LEU A 343 18.78 21.57 -8.95
C LEU A 343 18.91 23.10 -9.05
N GLU A 344 17.79 23.82 -9.12
CA GLU A 344 17.74 25.28 -9.06
C GLU A 344 17.81 25.78 -7.61
N ARG A 345 17.14 25.09 -6.68
CA ARG A 345 17.23 25.39 -5.24
C ARG A 345 18.63 25.19 -4.66
N TRP A 346 19.34 24.17 -5.15
CA TRP A 346 20.69 23.82 -4.71
C TRP A 346 21.66 23.91 -5.90
N PRO A 347 22.07 25.13 -6.32
CA PRO A 347 22.96 25.34 -7.45
C PRO A 347 24.34 24.69 -7.30
N GLU A 348 24.79 24.41 -6.08
CA GLU A 348 26.08 23.81 -5.72
C GLU A 348 26.17 22.29 -5.91
N VAL A 349 25.06 21.61 -6.26
CA VAL A 349 25.07 20.16 -6.49
C VAL A 349 26.14 19.79 -7.53
N PRO A 350 27.10 18.90 -7.20
CA PRO A 350 28.21 18.56 -8.10
C PRO A 350 27.74 17.95 -9.43
N GLN A 351 28.52 18.17 -10.50
CA GLN A 351 28.17 17.72 -11.85
C GLN A 351 27.93 16.20 -11.94
N HIS A 352 28.72 15.39 -11.21
CA HIS A 352 28.56 13.93 -11.20
C HIS A 352 27.29 13.46 -10.47
N VAL A 353 26.74 14.27 -9.56
CA VAL A 353 25.45 14.01 -8.90
C VAL A 353 24.30 14.38 -9.85
N ARG A 354 24.44 15.51 -10.57
CA ARG A 354 23.43 16.02 -11.53
C ARG A 354 23.35 15.22 -12.84
N ALA A 355 24.45 14.63 -13.29
CA ALA A 355 24.52 13.91 -14.56
C ALA A 355 23.54 12.73 -14.59
N LEU A 356 23.01 12.41 -15.78
CA LEU A 356 22.12 11.25 -15.96
C LEU A 356 22.91 9.95 -16.02
N SER A 357 22.59 9.03 -15.12
CA SER A 357 23.03 7.63 -15.18
C SER A 357 22.13 6.81 -16.12
N PRO A 358 22.55 5.59 -16.53
CA PRO A 358 21.66 4.66 -17.23
C PRO A 358 20.37 4.34 -16.45
N LEU A 359 20.41 4.33 -15.12
CA LEU A 359 19.23 4.05 -14.27
C LEU A 359 18.17 5.17 -14.31
N ASP A 360 18.56 6.38 -14.69
CA ASP A 360 17.66 7.54 -14.80
C ASP A 360 16.87 7.55 -16.12
N ILE A 361 17.34 6.82 -17.13
CA ILE A 361 16.80 6.83 -18.49
C ILE A 361 16.09 5.51 -18.74
N ARG A 362 14.77 5.50 -18.51
CA ARG A 362 13.96 4.28 -18.61
C ARG A 362 12.91 4.39 -19.71
N LEU A 363 13.03 3.54 -20.73
CA LEU A 363 11.95 3.29 -21.67
C LEU A 363 10.87 2.45 -20.99
N VAL A 364 9.63 2.95 -21.00
CA VAL A 364 8.49 2.30 -20.35
C VAL A 364 7.51 1.85 -21.42
N CYS A 365 7.24 0.54 -21.45
CA CYS A 365 6.16 -0.05 -22.24
C CYS A 365 5.03 -0.53 -21.33
N THR A 366 3.80 -0.11 -21.58
CA THR A 366 2.60 -0.65 -20.91
C THR A 366 1.62 -1.18 -21.95
N ALA A 367 1.50 -2.51 -22.05
CA ALA A 367 0.53 -3.14 -22.93
C ALA A 367 -0.88 -3.13 -22.30
N ARG A 368 -1.86 -2.58 -23.02
CA ARG A 368 -3.26 -2.50 -22.59
C ARG A 368 -4.12 -3.61 -23.13
N LYS A 369 -3.79 -4.10 -24.32
CA LYS A 369 -4.51 -5.18 -25.01
C LYS A 369 -3.52 -5.95 -25.86
N MET A 370 -3.63 -7.27 -25.86
CA MET A 370 -2.84 -8.16 -26.69
C MET A 370 -3.69 -9.38 -27.04
N ARG A 371 -3.69 -9.78 -28.31
CA ARG A 371 -4.45 -10.93 -28.80
C ARG A 371 -3.80 -11.49 -30.06
N PHE A 372 -3.95 -12.79 -30.28
CA PHE A 372 -3.77 -13.37 -31.60
C PHE A 372 -4.78 -12.75 -32.57
N ALA A 373 -4.28 -12.20 -33.68
CA ALA A 373 -5.11 -11.80 -34.81
C ALA A 373 -5.40 -13.02 -35.71
N ASP A 374 -4.39 -13.85 -35.91
CA ASP A 374 -4.39 -15.14 -36.61
C ASP A 374 -3.26 -16.01 -36.02
N ALA A 375 -2.87 -17.10 -36.72
CA ALA A 375 -1.85 -18.02 -36.24
C ALA A 375 -0.43 -17.43 -36.24
N HIS A 376 -0.17 -16.41 -37.06
CA HIS A 376 1.16 -15.86 -37.28
C HIS A 376 1.30 -14.41 -36.83
N HIS A 377 0.26 -13.81 -36.25
CA HIS A 377 0.30 -12.40 -35.84
C HIS A 377 -0.33 -12.16 -34.48
N VAL A 378 0.31 -11.27 -33.72
CA VAL A 378 -0.23 -10.68 -32.50
C VAL A 378 -0.54 -9.22 -32.74
N GLU A 379 -1.77 -8.82 -32.39
CA GLU A 379 -2.17 -7.42 -32.33
C GLU A 379 -2.15 -6.92 -30.89
N MET A 380 -1.61 -5.73 -30.71
CA MET A 380 -1.57 -5.07 -29.41
C MET A 380 -1.88 -3.58 -29.46
N LYS A 381 -2.32 -3.07 -28.30
CA LYS A 381 -2.35 -1.64 -27.99
C LYS A 381 -1.47 -1.41 -26.77
N ALA A 382 -0.53 -0.49 -26.87
CA ALA A 382 0.43 -0.21 -25.82
C ALA A 382 0.71 1.29 -25.69
N GLU A 383 1.39 1.65 -24.61
CA GLU A 383 1.89 2.97 -24.30
C GLU A 383 3.41 2.87 -24.22
N VAL A 384 4.15 3.65 -25.03
CA VAL A 384 5.61 3.61 -25.07
C VAL A 384 6.16 5.02 -24.91
N HIS A 385 6.80 5.29 -23.78
CA HIS A 385 7.38 6.59 -23.44
C HIS A 385 8.70 6.46 -22.70
N LEU A 386 9.53 7.49 -22.76
CA LEU A 386 10.67 7.63 -21.88
C LEU A 386 10.20 8.32 -20.60
N ALA A 387 10.44 7.70 -19.44
CA ALA A 387 10.09 8.30 -18.17
C ALA A 387 10.81 9.66 -18.00
N GLY A 388 10.05 10.71 -17.66
CA GLY A 388 10.54 12.07 -17.48
C GLY A 388 10.55 12.95 -18.75
N LEU A 389 10.35 12.39 -19.95
CA LEU A 389 10.40 13.16 -21.21
C LEU A 389 9.00 13.38 -21.80
N ASP A 390 8.65 14.61 -22.18
CA ASP A 390 7.33 14.90 -22.76
C ASP A 390 7.26 14.47 -24.23
N PRO A 391 6.48 13.42 -24.59
CA PRO A 391 6.37 12.95 -25.97
C PRO A 391 5.70 13.95 -26.92
N ARG A 392 5.08 15.02 -26.42
CA ARG A 392 4.53 16.10 -27.26
C ARG A 392 5.60 17.07 -27.74
N ARG A 393 6.69 17.19 -26.98
CA ARG A 393 7.86 18.04 -27.31
C ARG A 393 8.96 17.23 -27.98
N SER A 394 9.11 15.98 -27.58
CA SER A 394 10.14 15.06 -28.08
C SER A 394 9.51 13.71 -28.42
N PRO A 395 8.83 13.58 -29.58
CA PRO A 395 8.23 12.33 -29.99
C PRO A 395 9.31 11.27 -30.20
N LEU A 396 9.04 10.05 -29.74
CA LEU A 396 9.94 8.90 -29.94
C LEU A 396 9.70 8.28 -31.32
N ASP A 397 10.70 7.64 -31.89
CA ASP A 397 10.52 6.71 -32.99
C ASP A 397 10.55 5.29 -32.42
N VAL A 398 9.41 4.61 -32.45
CA VAL A 398 9.22 3.35 -31.72
C VAL A 398 9.16 2.20 -32.71
N GLU A 399 10.15 1.33 -32.61
CA GLU A 399 10.16 0.04 -33.27
C GLU A 399 9.61 -1.03 -32.33
N ILE A 400 8.99 -2.06 -32.91
CA ILE A 400 8.52 -3.23 -32.16
C ILE A 400 8.88 -4.50 -32.91
N ALA A 401 9.34 -5.51 -32.19
CA ALA A 401 9.68 -6.81 -32.77
C ALA A 401 9.24 -7.97 -31.87
N ALA A 402 8.98 -9.11 -32.48
CA ALA A 402 8.95 -10.39 -31.79
C ALA A 402 10.34 -11.02 -31.89
N VAL A 403 10.92 -11.40 -30.75
CA VAL A 403 12.28 -11.92 -30.62
C VAL A 403 12.19 -13.29 -29.96
N SER A 404 12.82 -14.31 -30.55
CA SER A 404 12.89 -15.64 -29.94
C SER A 404 13.59 -15.57 -28.57
N VAL A 405 13.21 -16.43 -27.63
CA VAL A 405 13.79 -16.42 -26.27
C VAL A 405 15.30 -16.73 -26.28
N ASP A 406 15.78 -17.47 -27.28
CA ASP A 406 17.21 -17.73 -27.50
C ASP A 406 17.93 -16.61 -28.29
N GLY A 407 17.23 -15.55 -28.71
CA GLY A 407 17.77 -14.41 -29.45
C GLY A 407 18.15 -14.70 -30.91
N THR A 408 17.86 -15.89 -31.43
CA THR A 408 18.27 -16.30 -32.78
C THR A 408 17.39 -15.79 -33.92
N ALA A 409 16.15 -15.41 -33.63
CA ALA A 409 15.20 -14.92 -34.63
C ALA A 409 14.51 -13.64 -34.16
N GLU A 410 14.41 -12.65 -35.05
CA GLU A 410 13.71 -11.39 -34.80
C GLU A 410 12.86 -11.02 -36.02
N VAL A 411 11.60 -10.65 -35.78
CA VAL A 411 10.69 -10.17 -36.83
C VAL A 411 9.99 -8.88 -36.39
N HIS A 412 10.08 -7.84 -37.25
CA HIS A 412 9.55 -6.51 -36.93
C HIS A 412 8.06 -6.39 -37.25
N GLY A 413 7.34 -5.71 -36.37
CA GLY A 413 5.93 -5.37 -36.54
C GLY A 413 5.71 -3.98 -37.10
N THR A 414 4.46 -3.69 -37.45
CA THR A 414 4.04 -2.32 -37.83
C THR A 414 3.50 -1.57 -36.62
N VAL A 415 3.74 -0.26 -36.56
CA VAL A 415 3.34 0.63 -35.46
C VAL A 415 2.50 1.80 -35.99
N GLU A 416 1.34 2.02 -35.41
CA GLU A 416 0.44 3.15 -35.67
C GLU A 416 0.29 3.98 -34.38
N ARG A 417 0.49 5.30 -34.45
CA ARG A 417 0.31 6.21 -33.31
C ARG A 417 -1.17 6.36 -32.95
N VAL A 418 -1.48 6.26 -31.66
CA VAL A 418 -2.84 6.46 -31.13
C VAL A 418 -2.79 7.25 -29.83
N LYS A 419 -3.91 7.83 -29.40
CA LYS A 419 -4.00 8.46 -28.08
C LYS A 419 -3.97 7.42 -26.97
N ALA A 420 -3.28 7.76 -25.88
CA ALA A 420 -3.17 6.98 -24.66
C ALA A 420 -3.77 7.72 -23.45
N PRO A 421 -5.11 7.80 -23.34
CA PRO A 421 -5.77 8.59 -22.30
C PRO A 421 -5.43 8.19 -20.86
N TRP A 422 -4.95 6.96 -20.65
CA TRP A 422 -4.64 6.39 -19.34
C TRP A 422 -3.14 6.42 -18.98
N ALA A 423 -2.28 6.89 -19.88
CA ALA A 423 -0.84 6.85 -19.67
C ALA A 423 -0.42 7.65 -18.43
N ASP A 424 -0.95 8.86 -18.24
CA ASP A 424 -0.61 9.74 -17.12
C ASP A 424 -1.04 9.16 -15.76
N LEU A 425 -2.16 8.42 -15.72
CA LEU A 425 -2.63 7.76 -14.49
C LEU A 425 -1.69 6.62 -14.09
N VAL A 426 -1.09 5.92 -15.05
CA VAL A 426 -0.16 4.81 -14.79
C VAL A 426 1.26 5.30 -14.55
N ALA A 427 1.70 6.33 -15.28
CA ALA A 427 3.03 6.91 -15.11
C ALA A 427 3.19 7.59 -13.75
N ASN A 428 2.11 8.17 -13.21
CA ASN A 428 2.12 8.89 -11.92
C ASN A 428 3.22 9.96 -11.84
N ASP A 429 3.47 10.63 -12.96
CA ASP A 429 4.47 11.69 -13.11
C ASP A 429 3.77 13.07 -12.99
N PRO A 430 4.23 13.98 -12.11
CA PRO A 430 3.69 15.34 -12.04
C PRO A 430 4.18 16.27 -13.14
N TRP A 431 5.27 15.96 -13.82
CA TRP A 431 5.97 16.92 -14.67
C TRP A 431 5.64 16.78 -16.16
N ARG A 432 5.14 15.62 -16.58
CA ARG A 432 4.99 15.25 -18.00
C ARG A 432 3.67 14.54 -18.27
N SER A 433 3.11 14.79 -19.46
CA SER A 433 1.95 14.06 -19.97
C SER A 433 2.36 13.13 -21.10
N TYR A 434 1.99 11.87 -20.97
CA TYR A 434 2.26 10.77 -21.90
C TYR A 434 1.04 10.41 -22.75
N THR A 435 0.01 11.26 -22.76
CA THR A 435 -1.24 10.98 -23.49
C THR A 435 -1.07 10.83 -25.01
N SER A 436 0.03 11.30 -25.59
CA SER A 436 0.41 11.08 -27.00
C SER A 436 1.32 9.86 -27.23
N ALA A 437 1.70 9.12 -26.18
CA ALA A 437 2.63 7.99 -26.24
C ALA A 437 1.99 6.65 -26.69
N GLY A 438 0.73 6.67 -27.14
CA GLY A 438 0.02 5.44 -27.50
C GLY A 438 0.45 4.87 -28.85
N ILE A 439 0.49 3.54 -28.91
CA ILE A 439 0.71 2.77 -30.14
C ILE A 439 -0.32 1.67 -30.31
N ARG A 440 -0.65 1.36 -31.56
CA ARG A 440 -1.26 0.10 -31.99
C ARG A 440 -0.24 -0.62 -32.84
N ALA A 441 0.03 -1.88 -32.52
CA ALA A 441 0.99 -2.66 -33.27
C ALA A 441 0.40 -3.97 -33.76
N ARG A 442 0.87 -4.41 -34.93
CA ARG A 442 0.64 -5.74 -35.46
C ARG A 442 2.00 -6.38 -35.71
N VAL A 443 2.32 -7.40 -34.94
CA VAL A 443 3.65 -8.02 -34.93
C VAL A 443 3.53 -9.45 -35.48
N PRO A 444 4.28 -9.80 -36.53
CA PRO A 444 4.40 -11.19 -36.96
C PRO A 444 5.08 -12.03 -35.87
N LEU A 445 4.81 -13.33 -35.86
CA LEU A 445 5.49 -14.29 -35.00
C LEU A 445 6.63 -14.93 -35.77
N ALA A 446 7.82 -14.98 -35.16
CA ALA A 446 8.95 -15.76 -35.66
C ALA A 446 8.63 -17.26 -35.58
N ASP A 447 9.24 -18.05 -36.46
CA ASP A 447 9.21 -19.52 -36.36
C ASP A 447 10.16 -19.98 -35.24
N ALA A 448 9.67 -19.91 -34.00
CA ALA A 448 10.42 -20.21 -32.78
C ALA A 448 9.53 -20.89 -31.74
N GLU A 449 10.11 -21.77 -30.91
CA GLU A 449 9.37 -22.47 -29.84
C GLU A 449 8.83 -21.51 -28.76
N ALA A 450 9.55 -20.42 -28.51
CA ALA A 450 9.18 -19.38 -27.58
C ALA A 450 9.73 -18.03 -28.04
N GLN A 451 8.93 -16.96 -27.88
CA GLN A 451 9.29 -15.61 -28.29
C GLN A 451 8.63 -14.54 -27.41
N GLN A 452 9.38 -13.47 -27.16
CA GLN A 452 8.95 -12.27 -26.44
C GLN A 452 8.80 -11.10 -27.40
N PHE A 453 8.26 -9.98 -26.91
CA PHE A 453 8.08 -8.77 -27.70
C PHE A 453 8.90 -7.64 -27.09
N TRP A 454 9.61 -6.90 -27.93
CA TRP A 454 10.48 -5.80 -27.52
C TRP A 454 10.06 -4.52 -28.23
N VAL A 455 10.13 -3.40 -27.52
CA VAL A 455 10.06 -2.07 -28.12
C VAL A 455 11.42 -1.41 -28.02
N ARG A 456 11.84 -0.73 -29.10
CA ARG A 456 13.11 -0.01 -29.16
C ARG A 456 12.91 1.41 -29.65
N THR A 457 13.80 2.30 -29.23
CA THR A 457 13.87 3.70 -29.69
C THR A 457 15.28 4.21 -29.51
N THR A 458 15.65 5.25 -30.27
CA THR A 458 16.87 6.01 -30.03
C THR A 458 16.52 7.43 -29.59
N VAL A 459 17.15 7.92 -28.51
CA VAL A 459 16.95 9.30 -28.03
C VAL A 459 18.25 9.80 -27.40
N GLY A 460 18.65 11.02 -27.78
CA GLY A 460 19.90 11.64 -27.35
C GLY A 460 21.15 10.77 -27.56
N GLY A 461 21.23 10.11 -28.72
CA GLY A 461 22.34 9.21 -29.07
C GLY A 461 22.32 7.85 -28.35
N ARG A 462 21.32 7.57 -27.51
CA ARG A 462 21.22 6.32 -26.74
C ARG A 462 20.17 5.40 -27.36
N ALA A 463 20.56 4.17 -27.67
CA ALA A 463 19.63 3.09 -28.01
C ALA A 463 19.00 2.56 -26.71
N LEU A 464 17.67 2.52 -26.68
CA LEU A 464 16.90 2.07 -25.53
C LEU A 464 15.93 0.98 -25.96
N GLU A 465 15.75 0.00 -25.10
CA GLU A 465 14.82 -1.09 -25.32
C GLU A 465 14.05 -1.44 -24.06
N ALA A 466 12.86 -2.01 -24.24
CA ALA A 466 12.03 -2.51 -23.17
C ALA A 466 11.21 -3.70 -23.65
N VAL A 467 11.13 -4.74 -22.81
CA VAL A 467 10.24 -5.86 -23.04
C VAL A 467 8.79 -5.40 -22.90
N VAL A 468 7.92 -5.84 -23.81
CA VAL A 468 6.48 -5.61 -23.75
C VAL A 468 5.89 -6.57 -22.71
N PRO A 469 5.30 -6.06 -21.61
CA PRO A 469 4.69 -6.92 -20.61
C PRO A 469 3.39 -7.51 -21.12
N LEU A 470 2.97 -8.68 -20.61
CA LEU A 470 1.62 -9.15 -20.87
C LEU A 470 0.62 -8.15 -20.24
N PRO A 471 -0.42 -7.71 -20.96
CA PRO A 471 -1.46 -6.88 -20.37
C PRO A 471 -2.01 -7.55 -19.13
N VAL A 472 -2.04 -6.78 -18.05
CA VAL A 472 -2.44 -7.26 -16.74
C VAL A 472 -3.95 -7.55 -16.78
N THR A 473 -4.32 -8.81 -17.04
CA THR A 473 -5.71 -9.28 -17.11
C THR A 473 -5.94 -10.40 -16.08
N SER A 474 -7.20 -10.69 -15.75
CA SER A 474 -7.54 -11.78 -14.81
C SER A 474 -7.24 -13.19 -15.35
N LEU A 475 -6.75 -13.31 -16.59
CA LEU A 475 -6.18 -14.53 -17.17
C LEU A 475 -4.67 -14.34 -17.36
N SER A 476 -3.86 -15.27 -16.86
CA SER A 476 -2.41 -15.34 -17.12
C SER A 476 -2.07 -15.87 -18.52
N TYR A 477 -3.07 -16.24 -19.32
CA TYR A 477 -2.89 -17.13 -20.46
C TYR A 477 -4.03 -17.03 -21.49
N ARG A 478 -3.71 -17.11 -22.79
CA ARG A 478 -4.66 -17.18 -23.91
C ARG A 478 -4.17 -18.16 -24.98
N LEU A 479 -5.05 -19.07 -25.40
CA LEU A 479 -4.80 -19.98 -26.52
C LEU A 479 -4.91 -19.26 -27.88
N GLY A 480 -3.97 -19.55 -28.76
CA GLY A 480 -3.98 -19.25 -30.19
C GLY A 480 -4.70 -20.34 -31.01
N PRO A 481 -4.72 -20.19 -32.34
CA PRO A 481 -5.18 -21.24 -33.25
C PRO A 481 -4.34 -22.52 -33.13
N VAL A 482 -4.94 -23.67 -33.44
CA VAL A 482 -4.26 -24.98 -33.54
C VAL A 482 -3.82 -25.19 -35.00
N GLU A 483 -2.56 -25.56 -35.22
CA GLU A 483 -2.00 -25.92 -36.53
C GLU A 483 -1.22 -27.26 -36.41
N GLY A 484 -1.77 -28.32 -37.01
CA GLY A 484 -1.18 -29.67 -36.89
C GLY A 484 -1.14 -30.14 -35.42
N SER A 485 0.05 -30.52 -34.95
CA SER A 485 0.32 -30.96 -33.57
C SER A 485 0.74 -29.82 -32.63
N ARG A 486 0.67 -28.56 -33.06
CA ARG A 486 1.10 -27.38 -32.29
C ARG A 486 -0.03 -26.37 -32.10
N GLN A 487 -0.03 -25.70 -30.96
CA GLN A 487 -0.91 -24.56 -30.70
C GLN A 487 -0.10 -23.44 -30.06
N SER A 488 -0.26 -22.21 -30.54
CA SER A 488 0.42 -21.07 -29.91
C SER A 488 -0.31 -20.65 -28.64
N ALA A 489 0.44 -20.19 -27.64
CA ALA A 489 -0.08 -19.74 -26.37
C ALA A 489 0.53 -18.40 -25.98
N LEU A 490 -0.29 -17.40 -25.68
CA LEU A 490 0.14 -16.10 -25.16
C LEU A 490 0.00 -16.08 -23.64
N MET A 491 1.09 -15.88 -22.92
CA MET A 491 1.13 -15.90 -21.46
C MET A 491 2.11 -14.89 -20.87
N ALA A 492 2.11 -14.76 -19.55
CA ALA A 492 3.10 -13.98 -18.83
C ALA A 492 4.24 -14.91 -18.42
N ALA A 493 5.47 -14.55 -18.76
CA ALA A 493 6.65 -15.13 -18.14
C ALA A 493 6.74 -14.72 -16.65
N ASP A 494 7.67 -15.30 -15.91
CA ASP A 494 7.81 -15.06 -14.46
C ASP A 494 8.16 -13.60 -14.12
N ASP A 495 8.86 -12.92 -15.04
CA ASP A 495 9.18 -11.49 -14.99
C ASP A 495 8.02 -10.58 -15.45
N GLY A 496 6.93 -11.15 -15.94
CA GLY A 496 5.75 -10.46 -16.48
C GLY A 496 5.81 -10.15 -17.98
N ALA A 497 6.88 -10.52 -18.69
CA ALA A 497 7.00 -10.36 -20.13
C ALA A 497 5.88 -11.08 -20.87
N ALA A 498 5.40 -10.50 -21.98
CA ALA A 498 4.50 -11.19 -22.88
C ALA A 498 5.27 -12.27 -23.64
N LEU A 499 4.91 -13.53 -23.41
CA LEU A 499 5.52 -14.70 -24.02
C LEU A 499 4.51 -15.36 -24.96
N VAL A 500 4.91 -15.60 -26.21
CA VAL A 500 4.23 -16.55 -27.10
C VAL A 500 5.07 -17.81 -27.19
N THR A 501 4.48 -18.97 -26.90
CA THR A 501 5.16 -20.26 -27.01
C THR A 501 4.28 -21.30 -27.68
N ALA A 502 4.89 -22.25 -28.37
CA ALA A 502 4.22 -23.42 -28.90
C ALA A 502 3.97 -24.42 -27.77
N ILE A 503 2.71 -24.82 -27.59
CA ILE A 503 2.32 -25.96 -26.76
C ILE A 503 2.03 -27.15 -27.67
N ASN A 504 2.50 -28.33 -27.25
CA ASN A 504 2.19 -29.58 -27.93
C ASN A 504 0.71 -29.89 -27.71
N VAL A 505 0.01 -30.17 -28.80
CA VAL A 505 -1.38 -30.60 -28.75
C VAL A 505 -1.39 -32.11 -28.54
N SER A 506 -2.02 -32.56 -27.46
CA SER A 506 -2.26 -33.98 -27.22
C SER A 506 -2.98 -34.60 -28.41
N PRO A 507 -2.71 -35.89 -28.75
CA PRO A 507 -3.53 -36.61 -29.73
C PRO A 507 -5.01 -36.64 -29.32
N PHE A 508 -5.34 -36.38 -28.06
CA PHE A 508 -6.69 -36.28 -27.55
C PHE A 508 -7.14 -34.82 -27.41
N VAL A 509 -7.95 -34.36 -28.37
CA VAL A 509 -8.45 -32.97 -28.42
C VAL A 509 -9.93 -32.93 -28.10
N ILE A 510 -10.32 -32.11 -27.12
CA ILE A 510 -11.73 -31.94 -26.80
C ILE A 510 -12.48 -31.27 -27.95
N GLN A 511 -13.61 -31.86 -28.35
CA GLN A 511 -14.51 -31.31 -29.38
C GLN A 511 -15.76 -30.69 -28.75
N ARG A 512 -16.21 -31.26 -27.62
CA ARG A 512 -17.39 -30.80 -26.90
C ARG A 512 -17.29 -31.20 -25.44
N VAL A 513 -17.81 -30.35 -24.56
CA VAL A 513 -18.00 -30.70 -23.15
C VAL A 513 -19.44 -30.44 -22.73
N ARG A 514 -19.96 -31.27 -21.83
CA ARG A 514 -21.21 -31.08 -21.09
C ARG A 514 -20.92 -31.34 -19.62
N THR A 515 -21.65 -30.69 -18.73
CA THR A 515 -21.50 -30.89 -17.29
C THR A 515 -22.87 -31.00 -16.64
N GLY A 516 -22.94 -31.79 -15.57
CA GLY A 516 -24.07 -31.86 -14.65
C GLY A 516 -23.61 -31.58 -13.20
N PRO A 517 -24.53 -31.62 -12.22
CA PRO A 517 -24.23 -31.22 -10.83
C PRO A 517 -23.06 -32.00 -10.19
N GLU A 518 -22.89 -33.26 -10.56
CA GLU A 518 -21.84 -34.15 -10.02
C GLU A 518 -21.17 -34.96 -11.13
N HIS A 519 -21.18 -34.47 -12.38
CA HIS A 519 -20.54 -35.19 -13.48
C HIS A 519 -20.06 -34.28 -14.62
N VAL A 520 -19.11 -34.77 -15.41
CA VAL A 520 -18.63 -34.14 -16.65
C VAL A 520 -18.66 -35.17 -17.77
N GLU A 521 -19.22 -34.79 -18.91
CA GLU A 521 -19.19 -35.56 -20.15
C GLU A 521 -18.31 -34.84 -21.18
N LEU A 522 -17.31 -35.54 -21.71
CA LEU A 522 -16.34 -35.05 -22.68
C LEU A 522 -16.54 -35.80 -23.99
N HIS A 523 -16.58 -35.10 -25.11
CA HIS A 523 -16.37 -35.68 -26.43
C HIS A 523 -14.97 -35.29 -26.89
N VAL A 524 -14.12 -36.29 -27.07
CA VAL A 524 -12.69 -36.14 -27.35
C VAL A 524 -12.38 -36.81 -28.69
N LEU A 525 -11.77 -36.07 -29.60
CA LEU A 525 -11.29 -36.56 -30.88
C LEU A 525 -9.85 -37.06 -30.71
N CYS A 526 -9.55 -38.23 -31.26
CA CYS A 526 -8.18 -38.70 -31.43
C CYS A 526 -7.65 -38.27 -32.80
N THR A 527 -6.66 -37.35 -32.85
CA THR A 527 -6.18 -36.75 -34.10
C THR A 527 -5.04 -37.51 -34.77
N ASP A 528 -4.27 -38.31 -34.01
CA ASP A 528 -3.20 -39.18 -34.51
C ASP A 528 -3.53 -40.64 -34.21
N LEU A 529 -4.14 -41.32 -35.18
CA LEU A 529 -4.62 -42.70 -35.05
C LEU A 529 -3.62 -43.86 -35.28
N PRO A 530 -2.35 -43.70 -35.68
CA PRO A 530 -1.47 -44.87 -35.81
C PRO A 530 -0.52 -45.00 -34.62
N VAL A 531 -0.40 -46.22 -34.06
CA VAL A 531 0.61 -46.69 -33.06
C VAL A 531 0.21 -46.65 -31.57
N LEU A 532 -1.05 -46.40 -31.20
CA LEU A 532 -1.50 -46.58 -29.81
C LEU A 532 -2.22 -47.93 -29.63
N ASP A 533 -1.47 -48.99 -29.30
CA ASP A 533 -2.01 -50.30 -28.91
C ASP A 533 -2.14 -50.43 -27.37
N GLY A 534 -3.30 -50.85 -26.88
CA GLY A 534 -3.52 -51.14 -25.45
C GLY A 534 -4.93 -50.78 -24.94
N GLU A 535 -5.20 -51.08 -23.67
CA GLU A 535 -6.47 -50.69 -23.03
C GLU A 535 -6.54 -49.17 -22.85
N VAL A 536 -7.68 -48.56 -23.21
CA VAL A 536 -7.95 -47.12 -23.02
C VAL A 536 -8.70 -46.90 -21.73
N ARG A 537 -8.16 -46.07 -20.85
CA ARG A 537 -8.83 -45.60 -19.62
C ARG A 537 -8.80 -44.08 -19.58
N ALA A 538 -9.75 -43.46 -18.89
CA ALA A 538 -9.74 -42.03 -18.65
C ALA A 538 -9.80 -41.77 -17.16
N VAL A 539 -8.95 -40.88 -16.65
CA VAL A 539 -8.85 -40.60 -15.22
C VAL A 539 -8.82 -39.10 -14.96
N ALA A 540 -9.49 -38.66 -13.90
CA ALA A 540 -9.43 -37.31 -13.38
C ALA A 540 -8.73 -37.34 -12.02
N ARG A 541 -7.54 -36.73 -11.91
CA ARG A 541 -6.62 -36.86 -10.77
C ARG A 541 -6.47 -35.58 -9.96
N ARG A 542 -6.36 -35.72 -8.64
CA ARG A 542 -6.03 -34.65 -7.69
C ARG A 542 -5.41 -35.24 -6.43
N GLN A 543 -4.16 -34.92 -6.12
CA GLN A 543 -3.45 -35.21 -4.84
C GLN A 543 -4.07 -36.36 -4.00
N GLY A 544 -3.83 -37.62 -4.40
CA GLY A 544 -4.30 -38.82 -3.68
C GLY A 544 -5.73 -39.26 -3.99
N THR A 545 -6.49 -38.54 -4.82
CA THR A 545 -7.82 -38.92 -5.33
C THR A 545 -7.75 -39.13 -6.84
N GLU A 546 -8.21 -40.28 -7.32
CA GLU A 546 -8.35 -40.62 -8.74
C GLU A 546 -9.80 -41.00 -9.02
N ILE A 547 -10.38 -40.42 -10.07
CA ILE A 547 -11.74 -40.70 -10.51
C ILE A 547 -11.66 -41.30 -11.91
N GLU A 548 -12.13 -42.53 -12.06
CA GLU A 548 -12.17 -43.21 -13.34
C GLU A 548 -13.39 -42.78 -14.16
N GLY A 549 -13.16 -42.43 -15.42
CA GLY A 549 -14.18 -42.01 -16.38
C GLY A 549 -14.73 -43.21 -17.14
N ARG A 550 -16.06 -43.25 -17.30
CA ARG A 550 -16.74 -44.25 -18.14
C ARG A 550 -16.65 -43.84 -19.59
N ILE A 551 -16.07 -44.70 -20.44
CA ILE A 551 -15.88 -44.44 -21.87
C ILE A 551 -16.97 -45.16 -22.67
N SER A 552 -17.62 -44.47 -23.60
CA SER A 552 -18.62 -45.05 -24.51
C SER A 552 -18.48 -44.51 -25.94
N ARG A 553 -17.57 -45.08 -26.76
CA ARG A 553 -17.53 -45.12 -28.25
C ARG A 553 -16.11 -45.48 -28.76
N ASP A 554 -15.95 -45.60 -30.08
CA ASP A 554 -14.76 -46.06 -30.80
C ASP A 554 -13.48 -45.22 -30.58
N TRP A 555 -12.34 -45.76 -31.01
CA TRP A 555 -10.99 -45.18 -30.87
C TRP A 555 -10.80 -43.78 -31.47
N THR A 556 -11.65 -43.38 -32.41
CA THR A 556 -11.53 -42.10 -33.10
C THR A 556 -12.29 -40.99 -32.39
N GLN A 557 -13.39 -41.32 -31.71
CA GLN A 557 -14.22 -40.39 -30.94
C GLN A 557 -14.60 -40.98 -29.58
N LEU A 558 -13.91 -40.56 -28.54
CA LEU A 558 -14.17 -40.97 -27.17
C LEU A 558 -15.27 -40.09 -26.55
N GLU A 559 -16.34 -40.71 -26.05
CA GLU A 559 -17.26 -40.06 -25.12
C GLU A 559 -16.92 -40.53 -23.70
N ILE A 560 -16.49 -39.61 -22.84
CA ILE A 560 -15.97 -39.91 -21.50
C ILE A 560 -16.86 -39.23 -20.45
N ARG A 561 -17.35 -40.00 -19.48
CA ARG A 561 -18.14 -39.49 -18.36
C ARG A 561 -17.43 -39.69 -17.02
N PHE A 562 -17.10 -38.60 -16.34
CA PHE A 562 -16.59 -38.60 -14.97
C PHE A 562 -17.73 -38.28 -13.99
N ASP A 563 -17.93 -39.11 -12.96
CA ASP A 563 -18.85 -38.83 -11.85
C ASP A 563 -18.03 -38.39 -10.62
N LEU A 564 -18.25 -37.17 -10.13
CA LEU A 564 -17.43 -36.49 -9.11
C LEU A 564 -18.10 -36.57 -7.72
N PRO A 565 -17.34 -36.84 -6.65
CA PRO A 565 -17.89 -36.94 -5.29
C PRO A 565 -18.33 -35.57 -4.74
N GLY A 566 -19.47 -35.49 -4.03
CA GLY A 566 -19.99 -34.24 -3.45
C GLY A 566 -19.00 -33.50 -2.52
N MET A 567 -19.14 -32.17 -2.38
CA MET A 567 -18.34 -31.34 -1.45
C MET A 567 -19.03 -31.20 -0.10
N LYS A 568 -18.31 -31.49 1.00
CA LYS A 568 -18.82 -31.43 2.39
C LYS A 568 -18.27 -30.25 3.23
N GLU A 569 -17.43 -29.38 2.69
CA GLU A 569 -16.73 -28.32 3.46
C GLU A 569 -17.20 -26.90 3.12
N GLY A 570 -17.21 -26.02 4.13
CA GLY A 570 -17.61 -24.61 4.03
C GLY A 570 -16.64 -23.73 3.22
N PRO A 571 -17.06 -22.50 2.86
CA PRO A 571 -16.35 -21.66 1.90
C PRO A 571 -15.05 -21.07 2.47
N THR A 572 -13.92 -21.74 2.24
CA THR A 572 -12.59 -21.10 2.36
C THR A 572 -12.28 -20.27 1.11
N TYR A 573 -11.29 -19.37 1.19
CA TYR A 573 -10.87 -18.44 0.12
C TYR A 573 -10.72 -19.07 -1.29
N ARG A 574 -10.48 -20.40 -1.39
CA ARG A 574 -10.43 -21.12 -2.66
C ARG A 574 -11.69 -21.92 -3.01
N GLY A 575 -12.42 -22.52 -2.05
CA GLY A 575 -13.76 -23.14 -2.22
C GLY A 575 -13.96 -24.13 -3.38
N GLU A 576 -12.88 -24.64 -3.98
CA GLU A 576 -12.88 -25.33 -5.27
C GLU A 576 -11.86 -26.46 -5.29
N ARG A 577 -12.20 -27.59 -5.93
CA ARG A 577 -11.32 -28.75 -6.15
C ARG A 577 -11.10 -28.93 -7.65
N GLY A 578 -9.86 -28.81 -8.12
CA GLY A 578 -9.49 -29.05 -9.52
C GLY A 578 -8.96 -30.48 -9.72
N PHE A 579 -9.36 -31.13 -10.81
CA PHE A 579 -8.89 -32.44 -11.26
C PHE A 579 -8.26 -32.29 -12.65
N GLU A 580 -7.06 -32.83 -12.82
CA GLU A 580 -6.41 -32.95 -14.13
C GLU A 580 -6.97 -34.17 -14.87
N VAL A 581 -7.34 -34.00 -16.14
CA VAL A 581 -7.91 -35.09 -16.95
C VAL A 581 -6.83 -35.71 -17.82
N GLN A 582 -6.68 -37.02 -17.73
CA GLN A 582 -5.74 -37.81 -18.50
C GLN A 582 -6.42 -38.99 -19.16
N ILE A 583 -5.98 -39.36 -20.36
CA ILE A 583 -6.32 -40.59 -21.06
C ILE A 583 -5.10 -41.51 -21.02
N LEU A 584 -5.29 -42.71 -20.50
CA LEU A 584 -4.27 -43.74 -20.39
C LEU A 584 -4.46 -44.70 -21.56
N VAL A 585 -3.42 -44.97 -22.35
CA VAL A 585 -3.42 -46.01 -23.39
C VAL A 585 -2.22 -46.91 -23.19
N GLY A 586 -2.46 -48.22 -22.96
CA GLY A 586 -1.38 -49.19 -22.75
C GLY A 586 -0.43 -48.82 -21.60
N GLY A 587 -0.94 -48.12 -20.57
CA GLY A 587 -0.16 -47.64 -19.42
C GLY A 587 0.53 -46.27 -19.61
N ARG A 588 0.51 -45.69 -20.81
CA ARG A 588 1.03 -44.33 -21.07
C ARG A 588 -0.06 -43.28 -20.86
N SER A 589 0.27 -42.16 -20.23
CA SER A 589 -0.68 -41.10 -19.89
C SER A 589 -0.58 -39.92 -20.85
N PHE A 590 -1.72 -39.50 -21.40
CA PHE A 590 -1.86 -38.37 -22.29
C PHE A 590 -2.82 -37.34 -21.67
N PRO A 591 -2.50 -36.04 -21.66
CA PRO A 591 -3.48 -35.02 -21.28
C PRO A 591 -4.58 -34.90 -22.33
N VAL A 592 -5.65 -34.16 -22.04
CA VAL A 592 -6.70 -33.86 -23.03
C VAL A 592 -6.62 -32.39 -23.39
N SER A 593 -6.18 -32.06 -24.61
CA SER A 593 -5.94 -30.67 -25.01
C SER A 593 -7.22 -29.93 -25.40
N TRP A 594 -7.25 -28.62 -25.12
CA TRP A 594 -8.41 -27.76 -25.29
C TRP A 594 -8.40 -27.01 -26.63
N ASP A 595 -9.33 -27.31 -27.53
CA ASP A 595 -9.53 -26.48 -28.71
C ASP A 595 -10.20 -25.15 -28.33
N ARG A 596 -9.60 -24.02 -28.72
CA ARG A 596 -10.13 -22.66 -28.51
C ARG A 596 -11.57 -22.48 -29.01
N LYS A 597 -12.01 -23.24 -30.02
CA LYS A 597 -13.39 -23.23 -30.54
C LYS A 597 -14.40 -23.81 -29.55
N VAL A 598 -13.95 -24.62 -28.59
CA VAL A 598 -14.80 -25.29 -27.61
C VAL A 598 -15.25 -24.30 -26.53
N LYS A 599 -16.56 -24.17 -26.40
CA LYS A 599 -17.18 -23.39 -25.31
C LYS A 599 -17.14 -24.22 -24.03
N ALA A 600 -16.60 -23.64 -22.96
CA ALA A 600 -16.61 -24.28 -21.65
C ALA A 600 -18.05 -24.55 -21.16
N ALA A 601 -18.34 -25.81 -20.80
CA ALA A 601 -19.60 -26.19 -20.14
C ALA A 601 -19.51 -26.06 -18.61
N ARG A 602 -20.65 -25.70 -18.00
CA ARG A 602 -20.76 -25.33 -16.59
C ARG A 602 -22.11 -25.80 -16.03
N ALA A 603 -22.07 -26.50 -14.91
CA ALA A 603 -23.22 -26.96 -14.14
C ALA A 603 -23.12 -26.44 -12.71
N ARG A 604 -24.12 -26.77 -11.86
CA ARG A 604 -24.25 -26.27 -10.49
C ARG A 604 -22.90 -26.31 -9.75
N ALA A 605 -22.28 -27.48 -9.61
CA ALA A 605 -21.05 -27.63 -8.85
C ALA A 605 -19.82 -27.99 -9.70
N VAL A 606 -19.89 -28.02 -11.04
CA VAL A 606 -18.84 -28.61 -11.89
C VAL A 606 -18.60 -27.83 -13.18
N ARG A 607 -17.32 -27.66 -13.55
CA ARG A 607 -16.86 -26.98 -14.76
C ARG A 607 -15.69 -27.70 -15.42
N ALA A 608 -15.60 -27.59 -16.75
CA ALA A 608 -14.42 -27.94 -17.52
C ALA A 608 -13.74 -26.66 -18.09
N ILE A 609 -12.42 -26.52 -17.94
CA ILE A 609 -11.61 -25.41 -18.47
C ILE A 609 -10.23 -25.87 -18.96
N PRO A 610 -9.57 -25.10 -19.84
CA PRO A 610 -8.14 -25.26 -20.05
C PRO A 610 -7.34 -24.70 -18.87
N ASP A 611 -6.22 -25.35 -18.55
CA ASP A 611 -5.18 -24.87 -17.65
C ASP A 611 -4.14 -23.97 -18.40
N ARG A 612 -2.93 -23.81 -17.85
CA ARG A 612 -1.85 -23.03 -18.48
C ARG A 612 -1.11 -23.79 -19.59
N ALA A 613 -1.14 -25.11 -19.61
CA ALA A 613 -0.59 -25.93 -20.68
C ALA A 613 -1.56 -26.04 -21.87
N GLY A 614 -2.80 -25.58 -21.69
CA GLY A 614 -3.86 -25.75 -22.68
C GLY A 614 -4.61 -27.07 -22.50
N ASP A 615 -4.39 -27.77 -21.40
CA ASP A 615 -4.97 -29.06 -21.10
C ASP A 615 -6.22 -28.94 -20.23
N LEU A 616 -7.12 -29.91 -20.39
CA LEU A 616 -8.39 -29.97 -19.72
C LEU A 616 -8.23 -30.19 -18.21
N GLN A 617 -8.79 -29.26 -17.46
CA GLN A 617 -9.02 -29.36 -16.03
C GLN A 617 -10.52 -29.37 -15.73
N ILE A 618 -10.93 -30.25 -14.82
CA ILE A 618 -12.28 -30.28 -14.24
C ILE A 618 -12.24 -29.58 -12.88
N GLU A 619 -13.04 -28.55 -12.68
CA GLU A 619 -13.17 -27.86 -11.39
C GLU A 619 -14.53 -28.18 -10.75
N GLN A 620 -14.52 -28.63 -9.50
CA GLN A 620 -15.70 -28.79 -8.66
C GLN A 620 -15.80 -27.63 -7.65
N ARG A 621 -16.99 -27.05 -7.42
CA ARG A 621 -17.22 -25.79 -6.66
C ARG A 621 -18.45 -25.87 -5.75
N PHE A 622 -18.38 -25.27 -4.55
CA PHE A 622 -19.54 -25.14 -3.64
C PHE A 622 -20.48 -24.02 -4.11
N ALA A 623 -20.00 -22.77 -4.10
CA ALA A 623 -20.64 -21.63 -4.74
C ALA A 623 -19.58 -20.54 -5.04
N ARG A 624 -19.77 -19.80 -6.12
CA ARG A 624 -18.90 -18.73 -6.57
C ARG A 624 -19.73 -17.57 -7.08
N VAL A 625 -19.51 -16.40 -6.49
CA VAL A 625 -19.98 -15.12 -7.03
C VAL A 625 -18.84 -14.48 -7.79
N THR A 626 -19.08 -14.15 -9.06
CA THR A 626 -18.13 -13.47 -9.95
C THR A 626 -18.74 -12.14 -10.39
N ILE A 627 -17.92 -11.10 -10.46
CA ILE A 627 -18.29 -9.78 -10.94
C ILE A 627 -17.67 -9.62 -12.32
N ASP A 628 -18.49 -9.51 -13.36
CA ASP A 628 -18.02 -9.44 -14.75
C ASP A 628 -17.98 -7.99 -15.27
N GLY A 629 -18.65 -7.04 -14.60
CA GLY A 629 -18.70 -5.66 -15.05
C GLY A 629 -19.16 -4.68 -13.97
N VAL A 630 -18.70 -3.44 -14.08
CA VAL A 630 -19.15 -2.29 -13.29
C VAL A 630 -19.45 -1.16 -14.25
N ASN A 631 -20.63 -0.55 -14.13
CA ASN A 631 -21.05 0.59 -14.93
C ASN A 631 -21.52 1.71 -14.02
N VAL A 632 -21.19 2.97 -14.32
CA VAL A 632 -21.64 4.14 -13.53
C VAL A 632 -22.53 5.00 -14.40
N GLU A 633 -23.74 5.26 -13.90
CA GLU A 633 -24.75 6.13 -14.53
C GLU A 633 -25.31 7.07 -13.47
N GLY A 634 -25.00 8.37 -13.58
CA GLY A 634 -25.37 9.36 -12.57
C GLY A 634 -24.79 9.01 -11.18
N PRO A 635 -25.61 8.97 -10.11
CA PRO A 635 -25.19 8.56 -8.78
C PRO A 635 -25.13 7.04 -8.59
N VAL A 636 -25.36 6.20 -9.61
CA VAL A 636 -25.46 4.74 -9.40
C VAL A 636 -24.29 4.01 -10.05
N ALA A 637 -23.52 3.25 -9.26
CA ALA A 637 -22.60 2.24 -9.77
C ALA A 637 -23.25 0.85 -9.75
N ARG A 638 -23.61 0.34 -10.92
CA ARG A 638 -24.18 -0.99 -11.10
C ARG A 638 -23.09 -2.04 -11.23
N LEU A 639 -22.95 -2.87 -10.20
CA LEU A 639 -22.18 -4.11 -10.24
C LEU A 639 -22.97 -5.16 -11.00
N SER A 640 -22.32 -5.90 -11.87
CA SER A 640 -22.95 -6.99 -12.61
C SER A 640 -22.06 -8.21 -12.63
N GLY A 641 -22.68 -9.37 -12.56
CA GLY A 641 -21.95 -10.60 -12.36
C GLY A 641 -22.73 -11.85 -12.65
N ARG A 642 -22.11 -12.96 -12.25
CA ARG A 642 -22.70 -14.29 -12.26
C ARG A 642 -22.52 -14.97 -10.93
N VAL A 643 -23.52 -15.72 -10.53
CA VAL A 643 -23.40 -16.72 -9.48
C VAL A 643 -23.39 -18.09 -10.15
N ASP A 644 -22.38 -18.85 -9.80
CA ASP A 644 -22.23 -20.24 -10.19
C ASP A 644 -22.34 -21.05 -8.89
N PRO A 645 -23.29 -21.99 -8.77
CA PRO A 645 -24.34 -22.34 -9.72
C PRO A 645 -25.35 -21.26 -10.17
N PRO A 646 -25.95 -21.39 -11.36
CA PRO A 646 -27.19 -20.68 -11.67
C PRO A 646 -28.35 -21.21 -10.81
N GLY A 647 -29.09 -20.31 -10.15
CA GLY A 647 -30.23 -20.62 -9.27
C GLY A 647 -30.01 -20.27 -7.79
N LEU A 648 -28.80 -19.90 -7.41
CA LEU A 648 -28.52 -19.29 -6.11
C LEU A 648 -28.87 -17.79 -6.12
N VAL A 649 -29.21 -17.24 -4.95
CA VAL A 649 -29.42 -15.81 -4.74
C VAL A 649 -28.35 -15.31 -3.77
N PRO A 650 -27.16 -14.91 -4.25
CA PRO A 650 -26.16 -14.35 -3.36
C PRO A 650 -26.63 -12.99 -2.88
N GLN A 651 -26.49 -12.73 -1.58
CA GLN A 651 -26.48 -11.37 -1.05
C GLN A 651 -25.11 -10.75 -1.35
N ILE A 652 -25.07 -9.49 -1.76
CA ILE A 652 -23.81 -8.80 -2.08
C ILE A 652 -23.51 -7.78 -0.99
N TRP A 653 -22.25 -7.73 -0.56
CA TRP A 653 -21.79 -6.85 0.49
C TRP A 653 -20.59 -6.05 0.02
N LEU A 654 -20.56 -4.76 0.31
CA LEU A 654 -19.34 -3.97 0.33
C LEU A 654 -18.81 -3.97 1.76
N VAL A 655 -17.58 -4.42 1.93
CA VAL A 655 -16.94 -4.54 3.26
C VAL A 655 -15.59 -3.85 3.24
N SER A 656 -15.43 -2.81 4.03
CA SER A 656 -14.13 -2.22 4.37
C SER A 656 -13.79 -2.51 5.84
N SER A 657 -12.67 -2.00 6.33
CA SER A 657 -12.34 -2.04 7.76
C SER A 657 -13.23 -1.12 8.61
N ARG A 658 -13.99 -0.19 7.99
CA ARG A 658 -14.76 0.87 8.67
C ARG A 658 -16.26 0.81 8.42
N ALA A 659 -16.67 0.17 7.33
CA ALA A 659 -18.06 0.13 6.91
C ALA A 659 -18.42 -1.20 6.25
N ARG A 660 -19.68 -1.58 6.45
CA ARG A 660 -20.33 -2.67 5.72
C ARG A 660 -21.64 -2.15 5.14
N ALA A 661 -21.88 -2.41 3.87
CA ALA A 661 -23.13 -2.07 3.21
C ALA A 661 -23.63 -3.28 2.43
N ARG A 662 -24.89 -3.66 2.68
CA ARG A 662 -25.57 -4.70 1.91
C ARG A 662 -26.13 -4.07 0.64
N LEU A 663 -25.93 -4.74 -0.49
CA LEU A 663 -26.53 -4.37 -1.76
C LEU A 663 -27.56 -5.43 -2.13
N GLU A 664 -28.78 -4.98 -2.42
CA GLU A 664 -29.87 -5.86 -2.84
C GLU A 664 -29.66 -6.27 -4.32
N PRO A 665 -29.38 -7.56 -4.61
CA PRO A 665 -29.08 -8.00 -5.96
C PRO A 665 -30.35 -8.39 -6.73
N VAL A 666 -30.49 -7.84 -7.93
CA VAL A 666 -31.53 -8.22 -8.89
C VAL A 666 -31.06 -9.43 -9.71
N GLN A 667 -31.74 -10.57 -9.55
CA GLN A 667 -31.48 -11.79 -10.31
C GLN A 667 -32.00 -11.72 -11.74
N ARG A 668 -31.24 -12.33 -12.65
CA ARG A 668 -31.56 -12.47 -14.07
C ARG A 668 -31.32 -13.91 -14.52
N ARG A 669 -31.84 -14.27 -15.70
CA ARG A 669 -31.73 -15.63 -16.26
C ARG A 669 -30.27 -16.15 -16.25
N LYS A 670 -30.12 -17.45 -15.99
CA LYS A 670 -28.83 -18.18 -16.00
C LYS A 670 -27.81 -17.67 -14.96
N GLY A 671 -28.27 -17.38 -13.74
CA GLY A 671 -27.41 -16.98 -12.62
C GLY A 671 -26.76 -15.61 -12.78
N ARG A 672 -27.26 -14.76 -13.68
CA ARG A 672 -26.77 -13.37 -13.79
C ARG A 672 -27.39 -12.55 -12.67
N TRP A 673 -26.61 -11.63 -12.10
CA TRP A 673 -27.11 -10.71 -11.10
C TRP A 673 -26.58 -9.31 -11.37
N SER A 674 -27.29 -8.31 -10.85
CA SER A 674 -26.82 -6.92 -10.77
C SER A 674 -27.17 -6.35 -9.41
N ALA A 675 -26.27 -5.54 -8.83
CA ALA A 675 -26.50 -4.85 -7.58
C ALA A 675 -26.05 -3.39 -7.73
N ASP A 676 -26.85 -2.46 -7.25
CA ASP A 676 -26.62 -1.03 -7.40
C ASP A 676 -25.99 -0.47 -6.13
N VAL A 677 -24.97 0.37 -6.32
CA VAL A 677 -24.33 1.14 -5.24
C VAL A 677 -24.69 2.60 -5.47
N ASP A 678 -25.34 3.23 -4.49
CA ASP A 678 -25.60 4.66 -4.51
C ASP A 678 -24.32 5.43 -4.12
N LEU A 679 -23.68 6.00 -5.13
CA LEU A 679 -22.50 6.85 -5.00
C LEU A 679 -22.80 8.21 -4.38
N SER A 680 -24.04 8.55 -4.06
CA SER A 680 -24.38 9.74 -3.26
C SER A 680 -24.59 9.42 -1.77
N ASP A 681 -24.70 8.14 -1.40
CA ASP A 681 -24.96 7.72 -0.02
C ASP A 681 -23.80 8.13 0.91
N PRO A 682 -24.04 9.03 1.88
CA PRO A 682 -23.01 9.48 2.82
C PRO A 682 -22.62 8.41 3.84
N SER A 683 -23.41 7.33 3.99
CA SER A 683 -23.07 6.19 4.85
C SER A 683 -21.92 5.34 4.29
N LEU A 684 -21.72 5.41 2.97
CA LEU A 684 -20.55 4.84 2.30
C LEU A 684 -19.41 5.85 2.40
N ALA A 685 -18.41 5.60 3.25
CA ALA A 685 -17.19 6.42 3.26
C ALA A 685 -16.42 6.31 1.94
N SER A 686 -15.65 7.35 1.57
CA SER A 686 -14.60 7.22 0.55
C SER A 686 -13.46 6.34 1.07
N ASP A 687 -13.58 5.04 0.78
CA ASP A 687 -12.73 3.99 1.31
C ASP A 687 -12.55 2.85 0.28
N GLY A 688 -11.61 1.97 0.56
CA GLY A 688 -11.43 0.70 -0.15
C GLY A 688 -12.35 -0.38 0.42
N TYR A 689 -13.33 -0.79 -0.37
CA TYR A 689 -14.22 -1.90 -0.08
C TYR A 689 -13.75 -3.15 -0.80
N PHE A 690 -14.00 -4.30 -0.21
CA PHE A 690 -14.03 -5.55 -0.94
C PHE A 690 -15.46 -6.00 -1.13
N VAL A 691 -15.73 -6.60 -2.28
CA VAL A 691 -17.04 -7.19 -2.54
C VAL A 691 -17.07 -8.59 -1.96
N ARG A 692 -17.98 -8.83 -1.02
CA ARG A 692 -18.24 -10.12 -0.39
C ARG A 692 -19.65 -10.61 -0.70
N TRP A 693 -19.93 -11.88 -0.40
CA TRP A 693 -21.24 -12.47 -0.59
C TRP A 693 -21.59 -13.49 0.50
N SER A 694 -22.88 -13.73 0.69
CA SER A 694 -23.48 -14.81 1.51
C SER A 694 -24.67 -15.42 0.77
N LEU A 695 -25.11 -16.63 1.15
CA LEU A 695 -26.34 -17.23 0.59
C LEU A 695 -27.60 -16.94 1.40
N THR A 696 -27.45 -16.54 2.66
CA THR A 696 -28.57 -16.15 3.51
C THR A 696 -28.49 -14.67 3.91
N PRO A 697 -29.63 -14.01 4.18
CA PRO A 697 -29.66 -12.61 4.62
C PRO A 697 -29.20 -12.38 6.07
N GLU A 698 -29.20 -13.43 6.90
CA GLU A 698 -28.97 -13.37 8.36
C GLU A 698 -27.50 -13.68 8.72
N GLU A 699 -26.70 -14.20 7.79
CA GLU A 699 -25.31 -14.56 8.01
C GLU A 699 -24.31 -13.42 7.71
N GLN A 700 -23.21 -13.41 8.46
CA GLN A 700 -22.03 -12.61 8.08
C GLN A 700 -21.55 -13.01 6.67
N PRO A 701 -20.95 -12.09 5.90
CA PRO A 701 -20.45 -12.41 4.57
C PRO A 701 -19.51 -13.61 4.62
N GLU A 702 -19.86 -14.69 3.91
CA GLU A 702 -19.19 -15.99 3.98
C GLU A 702 -18.00 -16.06 3.02
N GLY A 703 -18.09 -15.39 1.86
CA GLY A 703 -17.12 -15.52 0.78
C GLY A 703 -16.73 -14.19 0.12
N TRP A 704 -15.65 -14.23 -0.66
CA TRP A 704 -15.22 -13.11 -1.49
C TRP A 704 -15.85 -13.22 -2.88
N ALA A 705 -16.37 -12.12 -3.42
CA ALA A 705 -16.80 -12.07 -4.81
C ALA A 705 -15.58 -11.90 -5.71
N ARG A 706 -15.44 -12.79 -6.69
CA ARG A 706 -14.26 -12.85 -7.56
C ARG A 706 -14.37 -11.87 -8.71
N ALA A 707 -13.24 -11.28 -9.08
CA ALA A 707 -13.17 -10.51 -10.31
C ALA A 707 -13.28 -11.42 -11.54
N GLY A 708 -14.19 -11.09 -12.44
CA GLY A 708 -14.45 -11.80 -13.68
C GLY A 708 -13.33 -11.65 -14.70
N ARG A 709 -13.39 -12.49 -15.75
CA ARG A 709 -12.34 -12.58 -16.80
C ARG A 709 -12.14 -11.28 -17.59
N ASP A 710 -13.19 -10.46 -17.66
CA ASP A 710 -13.19 -9.21 -18.40
C ASP A 710 -12.85 -7.99 -17.52
N LEU A 711 -12.84 -8.15 -16.19
CA LEU A 711 -12.31 -7.17 -15.25
C LEU A 711 -10.78 -7.30 -15.24
N ARG A 712 -10.10 -6.35 -15.90
CA ARG A 712 -8.63 -6.37 -16.07
C ARG A 712 -7.93 -6.00 -14.76
N LYS A 713 -6.74 -6.56 -14.53
CA LYS A 713 -5.93 -6.29 -13.34
C LYS A 713 -5.25 -4.92 -13.53
N GLY A 714 -5.38 -4.04 -12.54
CA GLY A 714 -4.96 -2.64 -12.63
C GLY A 714 -6.07 -1.69 -12.18
N GLU A 715 -5.71 -0.44 -11.89
CA GLU A 715 -6.68 0.56 -11.45
C GLU A 715 -7.59 0.98 -12.60
N HIS A 716 -8.86 0.60 -12.53
CA HIS A 716 -9.87 1.07 -13.48
C HIS A 716 -10.74 2.13 -12.84
N TYR A 717 -10.70 3.34 -13.39
CA TYR A 717 -11.57 4.41 -12.94
C TYR A 717 -12.83 4.40 -13.80
N VAL A 718 -13.97 4.32 -13.14
CA VAL A 718 -15.25 4.61 -13.75
C VAL A 718 -15.59 6.04 -13.35
N GLU A 719 -15.59 6.94 -14.34
CA GLU A 719 -15.95 8.34 -14.18
C GLU A 719 -17.47 8.45 -14.01
N GLY A 720 -17.90 9.33 -13.12
CA GLY A 720 -19.30 9.61 -12.84
C GLY A 720 -19.46 11.04 -12.34
N THR A 721 -20.69 11.54 -12.31
CA THR A 721 -21.02 12.92 -11.88
C THR A 721 -20.99 13.11 -10.36
N CYS A 722 -20.88 12.03 -9.57
CA CYS A 722 -21.07 12.06 -8.11
C CYS A 722 -19.83 11.59 -7.33
N ARG A 723 -19.45 10.32 -7.42
CA ARG A 723 -18.15 9.81 -6.94
C ARG A 723 -17.54 8.94 -8.02
N SER A 724 -16.23 8.81 -7.97
CA SER A 724 -15.52 7.88 -8.83
C SER A 724 -15.37 6.51 -8.19
N VAL A 725 -15.32 5.51 -9.05
CA VAL A 725 -15.12 4.12 -8.65
C VAL A 725 -13.80 3.63 -9.22
N ARG A 726 -12.84 3.28 -8.37
CA ARG A 726 -11.61 2.59 -8.77
C ARG A 726 -11.75 1.10 -8.49
N LEU A 727 -11.57 0.27 -9.52
CA LEU A 727 -11.56 -1.19 -9.38
C LEU A 727 -10.13 -1.69 -9.23
N SER A 728 -9.94 -2.63 -8.30
CA SER A 728 -8.66 -3.28 -8.00
C SER A 728 -8.85 -4.80 -7.97
N PRO A 729 -9.08 -5.45 -9.13
CA PRO A 729 -9.30 -6.89 -9.17
C PRO A 729 -8.00 -7.66 -8.94
N LYS A 730 -8.00 -8.60 -7.98
CA LYS A 730 -6.89 -9.55 -7.80
C LYS A 730 -7.05 -10.73 -8.75
N GLN A 731 -5.94 -11.20 -9.30
CA GLN A 731 -5.93 -12.31 -10.27
C GLN A 731 -6.51 -13.58 -9.64
N GLY A 732 -7.65 -14.05 -10.18
CA GLY A 732 -8.38 -15.20 -9.64
C GLY A 732 -8.93 -15.00 -8.22
N GLY A 733 -8.88 -13.78 -7.68
CA GLY A 733 -9.19 -13.44 -6.29
C GLY A 733 -10.28 -12.37 -6.15
N PRO A 734 -10.35 -11.69 -4.99
CA PRO A 734 -11.41 -10.72 -4.68
C PRO A 734 -11.35 -9.48 -5.57
N LEU A 735 -12.50 -8.85 -5.78
CA LEU A 735 -12.59 -7.49 -6.31
C LEU A 735 -12.51 -6.46 -5.17
N GLY A 736 -11.49 -5.61 -5.19
CA GLY A 736 -11.49 -4.35 -4.46
C GLY A 736 -12.20 -3.25 -5.26
N ILE A 737 -12.96 -2.40 -4.57
CA ILE A 737 -13.63 -1.21 -5.09
C ILE A 737 -13.28 -0.04 -4.16
N THR A 738 -12.61 0.98 -4.67
CA THR A 738 -12.36 2.22 -3.92
C THR A 738 -13.30 3.31 -4.41
N LEU A 739 -14.06 3.89 -3.48
CA LEU A 739 -14.86 5.08 -3.74
C LEU A 739 -13.99 6.32 -3.48
N GLY A 740 -14.00 7.26 -4.41
CA GLY A 740 -13.22 8.50 -4.28
C GLY A 740 -13.92 9.72 -4.90
N PRO A 741 -13.36 10.92 -4.74
CA PRO A 741 -13.98 12.18 -5.18
C PRO A 741 -14.32 12.18 -6.68
N PRO A 742 -15.33 12.93 -7.16
CA PRO A 742 -15.73 13.04 -8.58
C PRO A 742 -14.77 13.87 -9.44
N LEU A 743 -13.49 13.55 -9.39
CA LEU A 743 -12.50 14.17 -10.27
C LEU A 743 -12.56 13.56 -11.67
N SER A 744 -12.45 14.39 -12.70
CA SER A 744 -12.18 13.95 -14.07
C SER A 744 -10.86 13.18 -14.15
N ARG A 745 -10.63 12.47 -15.27
CA ARG A 745 -9.37 11.76 -15.49
C ARG A 745 -8.14 12.65 -15.32
N THR A 746 -8.20 13.88 -15.83
CA THR A 746 -7.08 14.83 -15.81
C THR A 746 -6.83 15.37 -14.41
N GLU A 747 -7.86 15.67 -13.63
CA GLU A 747 -7.72 16.17 -12.24
C GLU A 747 -7.15 15.10 -11.27
N ARG A 748 -7.20 13.83 -11.67
CA ARG A 748 -6.62 12.71 -10.90
C ARG A 748 -5.13 12.53 -11.13
N THR A 749 -4.64 12.86 -12.32
CA THR A 749 -3.23 12.62 -12.65
C THR A 749 -2.38 13.65 -11.93
N ARG A 750 -1.17 13.25 -11.51
CA ARG A 750 -0.21 14.22 -10.95
C ARG A 750 0.09 15.33 -11.96
N ALA A 751 0.32 14.99 -13.24
CA ALA A 751 0.53 15.97 -14.30
C ALA A 751 -0.62 16.98 -14.46
N GLY A 752 -1.88 16.52 -14.40
CA GLY A 752 -3.04 17.40 -14.49
C GLY A 752 -3.18 18.30 -13.26
N ARG A 753 -2.88 17.78 -12.06
CA ARG A 753 -2.82 18.60 -10.83
C ARG A 753 -1.72 19.65 -10.90
N THR A 754 -0.50 19.30 -11.32
CA THR A 754 0.59 20.27 -11.51
C THR A 754 0.20 21.36 -12.50
N ARG A 755 -0.48 20.99 -13.60
CA ARG A 755 -1.04 21.97 -14.54
C ARG A 755 -2.04 22.91 -13.88
N LEU A 756 -2.96 22.38 -13.05
CA LEU A 756 -3.93 23.20 -12.33
C LEU A 756 -3.27 24.09 -11.26
N ILE A 757 -2.21 23.62 -10.60
CA ILE A 757 -1.42 24.40 -9.64
C ILE A 757 -0.79 25.62 -10.32
N ALA A 758 -0.21 25.43 -11.51
CA ALA A 758 0.46 26.45 -12.31
C ALA A 758 -0.49 27.28 -13.19
N MET A 759 -1.78 26.99 -13.19
CA MET A 759 -2.76 27.70 -14.03
C MET A 759 -3.11 29.05 -13.41
N ASP A 760 -3.08 30.09 -14.24
CA ASP A 760 -3.69 31.38 -13.91
C ASP A 760 -5.22 31.29 -14.10
N PHE A 761 -5.96 31.51 -13.02
CA PHE A 761 -7.42 31.45 -13.01
C PHE A 761 -8.10 32.82 -13.20
N GLY A 762 -7.30 33.89 -13.39
CA GLY A 762 -7.78 35.25 -13.55
C GLY A 762 -7.77 36.05 -12.24
N PRO A 763 -8.36 37.26 -12.25
CA PRO A 763 -8.31 38.18 -11.12
C PRO A 763 -9.10 37.68 -9.91
N LEU A 764 -8.82 38.29 -8.75
CA LEU A 764 -9.61 38.08 -7.55
C LEU A 764 -11.07 38.50 -7.76
N THR A 765 -11.96 37.69 -7.20
CA THR A 765 -13.40 37.91 -7.12
C THR A 765 -13.75 38.31 -5.69
N PRO A 766 -14.76 39.16 -5.46
CA PRO A 766 -15.23 39.53 -4.12
C PRO A 766 -16.00 38.39 -3.43
N GLY A 767 -15.53 37.15 -3.58
CA GLY A 767 -16.09 35.94 -2.99
C GLY A 767 -15.25 35.42 -1.83
N ILE A 768 -15.84 34.50 -1.08
CA ILE A 768 -15.23 33.86 0.09
C ILE A 768 -15.17 32.35 -0.13
N PHE A 769 -14.02 31.76 0.18
CA PHE A 769 -13.83 30.31 0.20
C PHE A 769 -13.78 29.83 1.65
N PHE A 770 -14.61 28.84 1.98
CA PHE A 770 -14.66 28.19 3.28
C PHE A 770 -14.16 26.76 3.19
N GLU A 771 -13.34 26.34 4.16
CA GLU A 771 -12.94 24.95 4.34
C GLU A 771 -12.93 24.58 5.83
N SER A 772 -13.50 23.42 6.16
CA SER A 772 -13.46 22.86 7.50
C SER A 772 -12.91 21.44 7.48
N PHE A 773 -11.85 21.21 8.27
CA PHE A 773 -11.13 19.94 8.39
C PHE A 773 -10.76 19.32 7.02
N ASN A 774 -10.20 20.13 6.12
CA ASN A 774 -9.84 19.75 4.74
C ASN A 774 -11.03 19.22 3.92
N GLY A 775 -12.17 19.88 4.07
CA GLY A 775 -13.40 19.57 3.34
C GLY A 775 -14.13 18.34 3.86
N LYS A 776 -13.76 17.79 5.02
CA LYS A 776 -14.43 16.63 5.65
C LYS A 776 -15.66 17.04 6.48
N SER A 777 -15.88 18.34 6.65
CA SER A 777 -17.00 18.87 7.41
C SER A 777 -17.50 20.18 6.81
N SER A 778 -18.76 20.50 7.07
CA SER A 778 -19.34 21.82 6.87
C SER A 778 -19.71 22.52 8.19
N GLY A 779 -18.99 22.17 9.26
CA GLY A 779 -19.21 22.65 10.63
C GLY A 779 -18.02 23.41 11.20
N GLY A 780 -18.09 23.66 12.51
CA GLY A 780 -17.07 24.37 13.29
C GLY A 780 -16.99 25.87 13.02
N ASN A 781 -15.86 26.49 13.38
CA ASN A 781 -15.67 27.95 13.27
C ASN A 781 -15.95 28.54 11.87
N PRO A 782 -15.51 27.91 10.74
CA PRO A 782 -15.85 28.41 9.41
C PRO A 782 -17.35 28.47 9.15
N ARG A 783 -18.14 27.56 9.73
CA ARG A 783 -19.60 27.54 9.54
C ARG A 783 -20.30 28.69 10.23
N ALA A 784 -19.90 29.01 11.46
CA ALA A 784 -20.46 30.16 12.18
C ALA A 784 -20.18 31.48 11.43
N LEU A 785 -18.99 31.61 10.85
CA LEU A 785 -18.64 32.78 10.06
C LEU A 785 -19.39 32.84 8.72
N PHE A 786 -19.58 31.70 8.05
CA PHE A 786 -20.43 31.61 6.86
C PHE A 786 -21.87 32.05 7.15
N ASP A 787 -22.47 31.52 8.21
CA ASP A 787 -23.86 31.85 8.58
C ASP A 787 -24.03 33.36 8.82
N ALA A 788 -23.00 34.03 9.37
CA ALA A 788 -22.99 35.47 9.62
C ALA A 788 -22.75 36.35 8.37
N LEU A 789 -22.15 35.79 7.31
CA LEU A 789 -21.78 36.51 6.08
C LEU A 789 -22.74 36.26 4.91
N LEU A 790 -23.59 35.23 5.02
CA LEU A 790 -24.45 34.74 3.94
C LEU A 790 -25.34 35.83 3.31
N GLN A 791 -25.93 36.71 4.11
CA GLN A 791 -26.86 37.74 3.63
C GLN A 791 -26.19 39.03 3.16
N GLU A 792 -24.87 39.17 3.37
CA GLU A 792 -24.15 40.43 3.17
C GLU A 792 -23.08 40.34 2.10
N THR A 793 -22.76 39.13 1.67
CA THR A 793 -21.80 38.89 0.59
C THR A 793 -22.56 38.74 -0.71
N GLU A 794 -22.42 39.69 -1.64
CA GLU A 794 -22.99 39.60 -2.99
C GLU A 794 -22.19 38.65 -3.90
N GLY A 795 -20.93 38.40 -3.56
CA GLY A 795 -20.04 37.49 -4.29
C GLY A 795 -20.27 36.00 -3.99
N PRO A 796 -19.60 35.10 -4.73
CA PRO A 796 -19.73 33.67 -4.54
C PRO A 796 -19.20 33.21 -3.17
N LEU A 797 -19.95 32.32 -2.52
CA LEU A 797 -19.56 31.64 -1.30
C LEU A 797 -19.26 30.17 -1.61
N TRP A 798 -17.98 29.83 -1.72
CA TRP A 798 -17.55 28.47 -2.00
C TRP A 798 -17.31 27.68 -0.73
N TRP A 799 -17.70 26.40 -0.74
CA TRP A 799 -17.41 25.47 0.34
C TRP A 799 -16.63 24.27 -0.16
N SER A 800 -15.40 24.09 0.34
CA SER A 800 -14.55 22.95 0.03
C SER A 800 -15.13 21.66 0.62
N VAL A 801 -15.30 20.63 -0.21
CA VAL A 801 -15.75 19.30 0.21
C VAL A 801 -14.80 18.22 -0.28
N ALA A 802 -14.57 17.19 0.53
CA ALA A 802 -13.57 16.16 0.25
C ALA A 802 -13.92 15.30 -0.96
N ASP A 803 -15.19 14.90 -1.10
CA ASP A 803 -15.58 13.87 -2.07
C ASP A 803 -17.05 13.94 -2.55
N GLY A 804 -17.75 15.02 -2.23
CA GLY A 804 -19.16 15.21 -2.60
C GLY A 804 -20.18 14.57 -1.65
N THR A 805 -19.75 13.90 -0.58
CA THR A 805 -20.67 13.34 0.45
C THR A 805 -20.95 14.29 1.62
N VAL A 806 -20.13 15.33 1.77
CA VAL A 806 -20.26 16.32 2.84
C VAL A 806 -21.40 17.29 2.48
N PRO A 807 -22.51 17.32 3.24
CA PRO A 807 -23.58 18.28 3.01
C PRO A 807 -23.03 19.70 3.20
N VAL A 808 -23.39 20.64 2.34
CA VAL A 808 -23.00 22.06 2.48
C VAL A 808 -24.20 22.90 2.90
N PRO A 809 -24.01 24.00 3.64
CA PRO A 809 -25.11 24.89 4.02
C PRO A 809 -25.84 25.46 2.80
N PRO A 810 -27.17 25.70 2.88
CA PRO A 810 -27.90 26.43 1.85
C PRO A 810 -27.24 27.77 1.54
N GLY A 811 -27.11 28.10 0.26
CA GLY A 811 -26.43 29.31 -0.23
C GLY A 811 -24.94 29.14 -0.51
N ALA A 812 -24.30 28.05 -0.04
CA ALA A 812 -22.93 27.72 -0.43
C ALA A 812 -22.88 26.97 -1.77
N THR A 813 -21.85 27.23 -2.56
CA THR A 813 -21.50 26.44 -3.74
C THR A 813 -20.46 25.39 -3.36
N PRO A 814 -20.79 24.08 -3.38
CA PRO A 814 -19.81 23.04 -3.05
C PRO A 814 -18.74 22.94 -4.14
N VAL A 815 -17.48 22.90 -3.75
CA VAL A 815 -16.34 22.67 -4.64
C VAL A 815 -15.50 21.49 -4.14
N VAL A 816 -15.35 20.47 -4.98
CA VAL A 816 -14.68 19.21 -4.59
C VAL A 816 -13.17 19.42 -4.58
N ALA A 817 -12.52 19.11 -3.47
CA ALA A 817 -11.07 19.25 -3.31
C ALA A 817 -10.29 18.54 -4.44
N GLY A 818 -9.43 19.30 -5.12
CA GLY A 818 -8.64 18.83 -6.26
C GLY A 818 -9.32 18.90 -7.63
N SER A 819 -10.56 19.40 -7.72
CA SER A 819 -11.22 19.73 -9.00
C SER A 819 -10.83 21.12 -9.50
N GLU A 820 -10.93 21.37 -10.81
CA GLU A 820 -10.69 22.69 -11.40
C GLU A 820 -11.53 23.79 -10.74
N PRO A 821 -12.85 23.61 -10.47
CA PRO A 821 -13.63 24.60 -9.72
C PRO A 821 -13.07 24.90 -8.33
N TRP A 822 -12.50 23.91 -7.65
CA TRP A 822 -11.87 24.10 -6.35
C TRP A 822 -10.56 24.88 -6.46
N PHE A 823 -9.71 24.58 -7.45
CA PHE A 823 -8.49 25.37 -7.72
C PHE A 823 -8.85 26.82 -8.06
N ARG A 824 -9.85 27.03 -8.91
CA ARG A 824 -10.36 28.36 -9.26
C ARG A 824 -10.80 29.11 -8.02
N ALA A 825 -11.71 28.54 -7.24
CA ALA A 825 -12.22 29.17 -6.02
C ALA A 825 -11.11 29.52 -5.04
N LEU A 826 -10.15 28.61 -4.81
CA LEU A 826 -9.02 28.84 -3.91
C LEU A 826 -8.06 29.95 -4.40
N ARG A 827 -7.88 30.11 -5.72
CA ARG A 827 -6.99 31.11 -6.33
C ARG A 827 -7.67 32.47 -6.54
N THR A 828 -8.99 32.50 -6.71
CA THR A 828 -9.73 33.73 -7.05
C THR A 828 -10.56 34.29 -5.91
N ALA A 829 -10.78 33.58 -4.80
CA ALA A 829 -11.49 34.15 -3.66
C ALA A 829 -10.66 35.24 -2.98
N ARG A 830 -11.31 36.36 -2.60
CA ARG A 830 -10.62 37.46 -1.88
C ARG A 830 -10.37 37.11 -0.42
N VAL A 831 -11.21 36.26 0.17
CA VAL A 831 -11.07 35.80 1.55
C VAL A 831 -11.11 34.28 1.59
N LEU A 832 -10.16 33.68 2.30
CA LEU A 832 -10.09 32.25 2.58
C LEU A 832 -10.28 32.03 4.10
N VAL A 833 -11.31 31.29 4.48
CA VAL A 833 -11.61 30.94 5.87
C VAL A 833 -11.38 29.46 6.06
N THR A 834 -10.45 29.10 6.96
CA THR A 834 -10.13 27.70 7.25
C THR A 834 -9.90 27.49 8.74
N ASN A 835 -10.08 26.26 9.23
CA ASN A 835 -9.70 25.83 10.58
C ASN A 835 -8.54 24.84 10.59
N ASN A 836 -7.93 24.59 9.43
CA ASN A 836 -6.79 23.71 9.25
C ASN A 836 -5.85 24.26 8.16
N ASN A 837 -4.83 23.49 7.76
CA ASN A 837 -3.90 23.88 6.69
C ASN A 837 -4.47 23.64 5.28
N PHE A 838 -4.04 24.40 4.27
CA PHE A 838 -4.22 24.06 2.85
C PHE A 838 -3.17 23.04 2.36
N PRO A 839 -3.25 22.54 1.11
CA PRO A 839 -2.21 21.66 0.55
C PRO A 839 -0.83 22.32 0.42
N HIS A 840 0.24 21.50 0.38
CA HIS A 840 1.64 21.96 0.44
C HIS A 840 2.10 22.92 -0.67
N TRP A 841 1.45 22.86 -1.85
CA TRP A 841 1.75 23.74 -2.98
C TRP A 841 0.99 25.07 -2.94
N PHE A 842 0.06 25.24 -2.00
CA PHE A 842 -0.75 26.46 -1.94
C PHE A 842 0.10 27.64 -1.47
N THR A 843 0.03 28.70 -2.29
CA THR A 843 0.55 30.03 -1.95
C THR A 843 -0.55 31.06 -2.20
N LYS A 844 -0.81 31.93 -1.24
CA LYS A 844 -1.77 33.03 -1.38
C LYS A 844 -1.33 33.99 -2.46
N VAL A 845 -2.27 34.52 -3.24
CA VAL A 845 -1.97 35.57 -4.21
C VAL A 845 -2.15 36.96 -3.57
N PRO A 846 -1.42 37.99 -4.02
CA PRO A 846 -1.56 39.35 -3.49
C PRO A 846 -3.02 39.82 -3.51
N GLY A 847 -3.48 40.39 -2.39
CA GLY A 847 -4.86 40.86 -2.21
C GLY A 847 -5.83 39.81 -1.64
N GLN A 848 -5.39 38.57 -1.42
CA GLN A 848 -6.15 37.61 -0.61
C GLN A 848 -5.92 37.81 0.89
N MET A 849 -6.95 37.57 1.69
CA MET A 849 -6.89 37.47 3.15
C MET A 849 -7.15 36.03 3.60
N ILE A 850 -6.30 35.49 4.48
CA ILE A 850 -6.50 34.18 5.11
C ILE A 850 -6.87 34.36 6.59
N VAL A 851 -8.07 33.89 6.93
CA VAL A 851 -8.56 33.77 8.32
C VAL A 851 -8.37 32.33 8.78
N GLN A 852 -7.33 32.09 9.59
CA GLN A 852 -7.09 30.82 10.25
C GLN A 852 -7.82 30.79 11.58
N THR A 853 -8.91 30.03 11.63
CA THR A 853 -9.77 29.93 12.81
C THR A 853 -9.28 28.93 13.84
N TRP A 854 -8.38 28.02 13.44
CA TRP A 854 -8.01 26.83 14.23
C TRP A 854 -9.25 26.10 14.77
N HIS A 855 -9.07 25.15 15.69
CA HIS A 855 -10.15 24.24 16.08
C HIS A 855 -10.11 23.78 17.54
N GLY A 856 -9.45 24.51 18.44
CA GLY A 856 -9.46 24.17 19.87
C GLY A 856 -8.36 24.85 20.67
N THR A 857 -8.60 25.05 21.98
CA THR A 857 -7.55 25.46 22.91
C THR A 857 -6.53 24.31 23.05
N PRO A 858 -5.23 24.53 22.80
CA PRO A 858 -4.25 23.45 22.87
C PRO A 858 -4.06 22.92 24.30
N ILE A 859 -4.43 21.66 24.54
CA ILE A 859 -4.06 20.89 25.73
C ILE A 859 -2.80 20.07 25.48
N LYS A 860 -2.75 19.44 24.31
CA LYS A 860 -1.66 18.57 23.86
C LYS A 860 -0.61 19.41 23.16
N LYS A 861 0.68 19.04 23.28
CA LYS A 861 1.72 19.67 22.48
C LYS A 861 1.43 19.48 20.98
N LEU A 862 1.60 20.54 20.20
CA LEU A 862 1.23 20.57 18.79
C LEU A 862 2.48 20.78 17.93
N ILE A 863 2.52 20.07 16.79
CA ILE A 863 3.42 20.33 15.65
C ILE A 863 4.90 20.49 16.06
N HIS A 864 5.39 21.73 16.21
CA HIS A 864 6.79 22.00 16.57
C HIS A 864 7.10 21.80 18.05
N ASP A 865 6.08 21.88 18.92
CA ASP A 865 6.24 21.62 20.34
C ASP A 865 6.09 20.12 20.67
N ALA A 866 5.49 19.34 19.77
CA ALA A 866 5.33 17.89 19.93
C ALA A 866 6.64 17.15 19.60
N PRO A 867 6.86 15.95 20.17
CA PRO A 867 8.00 15.12 19.80
C PRO A 867 8.03 14.82 18.29
N SER A 868 9.22 14.87 17.67
CA SER A 868 9.41 14.85 16.21
C SER A 868 8.95 13.56 15.51
N ASN A 869 8.87 12.46 16.26
CA ASN A 869 8.31 11.18 15.81
C ASN A 869 6.77 11.22 15.62
N PHE A 870 6.06 12.19 16.22
CA PHE A 870 4.62 12.37 16.07
C PHE A 870 4.24 13.32 14.94
N THR A 871 5.14 14.21 14.53
CA THR A 871 4.88 15.25 13.54
C THR A 871 5.85 15.10 12.36
N PRO A 872 5.45 14.36 11.30
CA PRO A 872 6.30 14.09 10.14
C PRO A 872 6.91 15.37 9.55
N LEU A 873 8.14 15.30 9.02
CA LEU A 873 8.83 16.46 8.42
C LEU A 873 7.95 17.21 7.43
N VAL A 874 7.28 16.49 6.54
CA VAL A 874 6.40 17.07 5.52
C VAL A 874 5.25 17.89 6.13
N TYR A 875 4.75 17.49 7.30
CA TYR A 875 3.70 18.22 8.00
C TYR A 875 4.24 19.46 8.72
N ARG A 876 5.44 19.37 9.32
CA ARG A 876 6.12 20.54 9.90
C ARG A 876 6.43 21.61 8.84
N ARG A 877 7.08 21.24 7.73
CA ARG A 877 7.35 22.14 6.59
C ARG A 877 6.08 22.73 5.99
N LEU A 878 5.00 21.95 5.95
CA LEU A 878 3.70 22.43 5.50
C LEU A 878 3.17 23.54 6.40
N ILE A 879 3.17 23.33 7.72
CA ILE A 879 2.66 24.31 8.68
C ILE A 879 3.51 25.56 8.66
N GLU A 880 4.84 25.47 8.65
CA GLU A 880 5.72 26.66 8.57
C GLU A 880 5.40 27.52 7.35
N ARG A 881 5.29 26.91 6.16
CA ARG A 881 4.92 27.62 4.93
C ARG A 881 3.52 28.22 4.99
N GLN A 882 2.57 27.53 5.60
CA GLN A 882 1.18 27.99 5.69
C GLN A 882 1.01 29.11 6.72
N ALA A 883 1.60 28.96 7.91
CA ALA A 883 1.49 29.90 9.01
C ALA A 883 2.02 31.28 8.63
N ALA A 884 3.15 31.34 7.90
CA ALA A 884 3.71 32.57 7.37
C ALA A 884 2.77 33.33 6.41
N GLN A 885 1.73 32.68 5.89
CA GLN A 885 0.78 33.28 4.96
C GLN A 885 -0.52 33.74 5.65
N TRP A 886 -0.76 33.37 6.89
CA TRP A 886 -2.01 33.69 7.58
C TRP A 886 -2.07 35.16 8.00
N ASP A 887 -3.10 35.88 7.54
CA ASP A 887 -3.31 37.29 7.89
C ASP A 887 -3.93 37.45 9.28
N LEU A 888 -4.63 36.41 9.75
CA LEU A 888 -5.25 36.39 11.07
C LEU A 888 -5.34 34.97 11.63
N LEU A 889 -4.93 34.80 12.89
CA LEU A 889 -5.15 33.59 13.69
C LEU A 889 -6.14 33.87 14.84
N LEU A 890 -7.03 32.92 15.13
CA LEU A 890 -7.89 32.96 16.30
C LEU A 890 -7.28 32.19 17.48
N ALA A 891 -7.40 32.76 18.67
CA ALA A 891 -7.08 32.12 19.93
C ALA A 891 -8.12 32.50 21.00
N GLN A 892 -8.39 31.61 21.96
CA GLN A 892 -9.45 31.82 22.94
C GLN A 892 -9.04 32.77 24.05
N ASP A 893 -7.78 32.71 24.45
CA ASP A 893 -7.17 33.51 25.49
C ASP A 893 -5.66 33.67 25.25
N GLU A 894 -4.99 34.47 26.07
CA GLU A 894 -3.56 34.75 25.93
C GLU A 894 -2.68 33.49 26.07
N GLU A 895 -3.12 32.49 26.83
CA GLU A 895 -2.38 31.24 26.99
C GLU A 895 -2.51 30.35 25.75
N ALA A 896 -3.71 30.27 25.17
CA ALA A 896 -3.94 29.64 23.87
C ALA A 896 -3.11 30.33 22.78
N GLU A 897 -3.06 31.67 22.77
CA GLU A 897 -2.22 32.43 21.84
C GLU A 897 -0.74 32.03 21.98
N ARG A 898 -0.17 32.06 23.19
CA ARG A 898 1.23 31.67 23.41
C ARG A 898 1.54 30.28 22.89
N ARG A 899 0.67 29.30 23.18
CA ARG A 899 0.83 27.90 22.74
C ARG A 899 0.75 27.78 21.22
N LEU A 900 -0.23 28.42 20.59
CA LEU A 900 -0.41 28.37 19.14
C LEU A 900 0.74 29.06 18.41
N ARG A 901 1.22 30.22 18.90
CA ARG A 901 2.37 30.91 18.32
C ARG A 901 3.63 30.03 18.34
N SER A 902 3.92 29.38 19.47
CA SER A 902 5.04 28.43 19.59
C SER A 902 4.88 27.25 18.63
N ALA A 903 3.74 26.56 18.73
CA ALA A 903 3.48 25.34 17.99
C ALA A 903 3.45 25.51 16.47
N LEU A 904 2.94 26.65 16.00
CA LEU A 904 2.73 26.96 14.58
C LEU A 904 3.85 27.84 14.01
N ARG A 905 4.77 28.33 14.84
CA ARG A 905 5.78 29.34 14.49
C ARG A 905 5.12 30.59 13.86
N TYR A 906 4.03 31.05 14.47
CA TYR A 906 3.23 32.16 13.97
C TYR A 906 3.54 33.48 14.70
N ASP A 907 3.94 34.50 13.95
CA ASP A 907 4.29 35.83 14.45
C ASP A 907 3.28 36.93 14.06
N GLY A 908 2.29 36.61 13.22
CA GLY A 908 1.28 37.57 12.75
C GLY A 908 0.15 37.93 13.74
N PRO A 909 -0.89 38.64 13.28
CA PRO A 909 -2.01 39.10 14.12
C PRO A 909 -2.86 37.97 14.71
N VAL A 910 -3.25 38.13 15.99
CA VAL A 910 -4.14 37.18 16.69
C VAL A 910 -5.39 37.89 17.20
N ARG A 911 -6.56 37.29 16.98
CA ARG A 911 -7.82 37.71 17.58
C ARG A 911 -8.15 36.83 18.78
N LEU A 912 -8.23 37.45 19.96
CA LEU A 912 -8.69 36.82 21.19
C LEU A 912 -10.21 36.80 21.28
N GLY A 913 -10.76 35.68 21.74
CA GLY A 913 -12.18 35.51 22.05
C GLY A 913 -12.65 34.08 21.88
N ASP A 914 -13.83 33.75 22.44
CA ASP A 914 -14.40 32.42 22.30
C ASP A 914 -14.57 32.03 20.83
N GLN A 915 -14.51 30.72 20.59
CA GLN A 915 -14.64 30.16 19.26
C GLN A 915 -15.98 30.54 18.60
N PRO A 916 -15.97 31.01 17.34
CA PRO A 916 -17.20 31.33 16.60
C PRO A 916 -18.28 30.25 16.66
N GLN A 917 -17.90 28.97 16.61
CA GLN A 917 -18.86 27.86 16.65
C GLN A 917 -19.71 27.82 17.94
N ASN A 918 -19.18 28.32 19.05
CA ASN A 918 -19.84 28.31 20.36
C ASN A 918 -21.06 29.25 20.43
N VAL A 919 -21.28 30.12 19.43
CA VAL A 919 -22.52 30.91 19.31
C VAL A 919 -23.78 30.03 19.29
N ARG A 920 -23.66 28.77 18.85
CA ARG A 920 -24.78 27.81 18.86
C ARG A 920 -25.27 27.49 20.27
N LEU A 921 -24.40 27.59 21.29
CA LEU A 921 -24.77 27.35 22.69
C LEU A 921 -25.81 28.38 23.19
N GLU A 922 -25.87 29.56 22.59
CA GLU A 922 -26.83 30.62 22.92
C GLU A 922 -28.28 30.25 22.57
N GLN A 923 -28.53 29.13 21.86
CA GLN A 923 -29.87 28.57 21.67
C GLN A 923 -30.52 28.12 23.01
N GLY A 924 -29.71 27.90 24.05
CA GLY A 924 -30.16 27.60 25.41
C GLY A 924 -31.13 26.42 25.50
N ALA A 925 -32.16 26.56 26.33
CA ALA A 925 -33.15 25.51 26.59
C ALA A 925 -33.89 25.04 25.32
N LYS A 926 -34.23 25.97 24.41
CA LYS A 926 -34.93 25.64 23.16
C LYS A 926 -34.08 24.77 22.24
N GLY A 927 -32.78 25.09 22.12
CA GLY A 927 -31.84 24.27 21.34
C GLY A 927 -31.69 22.88 21.94
N ARG A 928 -31.58 22.79 23.27
CA ARG A 928 -31.52 21.51 23.99
C ARG A 928 -32.75 20.64 23.74
N GLU A 929 -33.96 21.18 23.86
CA GLU A 929 -35.21 20.44 23.65
C GLU A 929 -35.27 19.90 22.22
N ARG A 930 -35.00 20.74 21.22
CA ARG A 930 -34.93 20.34 19.80
C ARG A 930 -33.97 19.17 19.58
N VAL A 931 -32.73 19.27 20.08
CA VAL A 931 -31.71 18.22 19.85
C VAL A 931 -32.07 16.93 20.59
N ARG A 932 -32.66 17.02 21.78
CA ARG A 932 -33.13 15.83 22.52
C ARG A 932 -34.26 15.12 21.80
N ASP A 933 -35.20 15.86 21.24
CA ASP A 933 -36.30 15.32 20.44
C ASP A 933 -35.77 14.65 19.17
N GLU A 934 -34.83 15.28 18.46
CA GLU A 934 -34.14 14.71 17.28
C GLU A 934 -33.41 13.39 17.60
N LEU A 935 -32.79 13.30 18.78
CA LEU A 935 -32.06 12.12 19.23
C LEU A 935 -32.97 11.07 19.91
N GLY A 936 -34.27 11.35 20.09
CA GLY A 936 -35.20 10.45 20.77
C GLY A 936 -34.96 10.30 22.28
N ILE A 937 -34.34 11.29 22.93
CA ILE A 937 -34.09 11.31 24.37
C ILE A 937 -35.37 11.74 25.09
N PRO A 938 -35.98 10.91 25.96
CA PRO A 938 -37.24 11.23 26.62
C PRO A 938 -37.15 12.49 27.49
N THR A 939 -38.25 13.24 27.56
CA THR A 939 -38.38 14.41 28.44
C THR A 939 -38.05 14.04 29.89
N GLY A 940 -37.21 14.85 30.55
CA GLY A 940 -36.75 14.61 31.93
C GLY A 940 -35.63 13.57 32.08
N ALA A 941 -35.26 12.84 31.02
CA ALA A 941 -34.13 11.91 31.08
C ALA A 941 -32.78 12.65 31.21
N ARG A 942 -31.81 12.00 31.86
CA ARG A 942 -30.43 12.46 31.94
C ARG A 942 -29.61 11.98 30.75
N ALA A 943 -28.68 12.78 30.27
CA ALA A 943 -27.79 12.43 29.17
C ALA A 943 -26.31 12.73 29.49
N VAL A 944 -25.41 11.84 29.11
CA VAL A 944 -23.96 11.98 29.23
C VAL A 944 -23.37 12.06 27.83
N LEU A 945 -22.58 13.08 27.54
CA LEU A 945 -21.80 13.16 26.31
C LEU A 945 -20.42 12.54 26.56
N TYR A 946 -20.12 11.43 25.90
CA TYR A 946 -18.79 10.83 25.90
C TYR A 946 -18.04 11.17 24.63
N ALA A 947 -16.95 11.92 24.75
CA ALA A 947 -16.17 12.43 23.61
C ALA A 947 -14.66 12.14 23.77
N PRO A 948 -14.21 10.88 23.60
CA PRO A 948 -12.80 10.52 23.76
C PRO A 948 -11.92 10.99 22.59
N THR A 949 -10.66 11.29 22.87
CA THR A 949 -9.67 11.57 21.83
C THR A 949 -9.15 10.29 21.16
N TRP A 950 -8.52 10.44 20.01
CA TRP A 950 -8.00 9.31 19.25
C TRP A 950 -6.63 8.85 19.72
N ARG A 951 -6.33 7.55 19.54
CA ARG A 951 -5.06 6.90 19.91
C ARG A 951 -4.42 6.29 18.67
N GLU A 952 -3.10 6.45 18.48
CA GLU A 952 -2.42 5.87 17.31
C GLU A 952 -2.55 4.33 17.26
N LYS A 953 -2.44 3.65 18.42
CA LYS A 953 -2.63 2.19 18.53
C LYS A 953 -4.03 1.73 18.09
N MET A 954 -5.03 2.61 18.11
CA MET A 954 -6.41 2.32 17.73
C MET A 954 -6.73 2.69 16.28
N ARG A 955 -5.77 3.24 15.52
CA ARG A 955 -5.97 3.64 14.10
C ARG A 955 -6.37 2.48 13.18
N ARG A 956 -6.03 1.25 13.55
CA ARG A 956 -6.38 0.00 12.85
C ARG A 956 -7.40 -0.85 13.60
N ALA A 957 -7.76 -0.46 14.81
CA ALA A 957 -8.70 -1.20 15.63
C ALA A 957 -10.11 -0.82 15.18
N SER A 958 -10.96 -1.81 14.92
CA SER A 958 -12.33 -1.61 14.46
C SER A 958 -13.26 -2.39 15.37
N GLY A 959 -14.31 -1.74 15.86
CA GLY A 959 -15.40 -2.39 16.58
C GLY A 959 -15.48 -2.07 18.07
N GLU A 960 -16.47 -2.70 18.69
CA GLU A 960 -16.93 -2.46 20.06
C GLU A 960 -15.83 -2.74 21.11
N ASP A 961 -14.99 -3.75 20.87
CA ASP A 961 -13.91 -4.15 21.80
C ASP A 961 -12.85 -3.06 22.01
N SER A 962 -12.61 -2.22 21.00
CA SER A 962 -11.66 -1.10 21.09
C SER A 962 -12.24 0.10 21.84
N LEU A 963 -13.56 0.28 21.78
CA LEU A 963 -14.26 1.30 22.56
C LEU A 963 -14.36 0.86 24.03
N LYS A 964 -14.71 -0.41 24.28
CA LYS A 964 -14.71 -1.00 25.63
C LYS A 964 -13.34 -0.98 26.29
N ALA A 965 -12.26 -1.04 25.51
CA ALA A 965 -10.91 -0.84 26.02
C ALA A 965 -10.64 0.59 26.53
N LEU A 966 -11.48 1.57 26.17
CA LEU A 966 -11.43 2.93 26.70
C LEU A 966 -12.46 3.16 27.79
N MET A 967 -13.71 2.80 27.56
CA MET A 967 -14.86 2.97 28.46
C MET A 967 -16.03 2.13 27.93
N ASP A 968 -16.80 1.48 28.80
CA ASP A 968 -18.02 0.75 28.44
C ASP A 968 -19.26 1.67 28.50
N PRO A 969 -19.79 2.17 27.36
CA PRO A 969 -20.90 3.10 27.36
C PRO A 969 -22.22 2.44 27.79
N ALA A 970 -22.39 1.15 27.48
CA ALA A 970 -23.59 0.41 27.81
C ALA A 970 -23.64 0.09 29.32
N GLY A 971 -22.50 -0.31 29.90
CA GLY A 971 -22.34 -0.45 31.34
C GLY A 971 -22.63 0.86 32.07
N LEU A 972 -22.05 1.97 31.62
CA LEU A 972 -22.32 3.30 32.21
C LEU A 972 -23.81 3.68 32.13
N ALA A 973 -24.47 3.45 31.00
CA ALA A 973 -25.88 3.73 30.82
C ALA A 973 -26.77 2.87 31.74
N ALA A 974 -26.43 1.60 31.92
CA ALA A 974 -27.16 0.67 32.79
C ALA A 974 -27.07 1.05 34.27
N GLU A 975 -25.87 1.42 34.74
CA GLU A 975 -25.63 1.74 36.15
C GLU A 975 -26.10 3.15 36.55
N THR A 976 -26.07 4.11 35.64
CA THR A 976 -26.50 5.50 35.91
C THR A 976 -27.96 5.76 35.53
N GLY A 977 -28.54 4.92 34.67
CA GLY A 977 -29.83 5.16 34.04
C GLY A 977 -29.84 6.32 33.04
N ALA A 978 -28.71 6.96 32.76
CA ALA A 978 -28.61 8.05 31.78
C ALA A 978 -28.53 7.52 30.34
N TRP A 979 -28.84 8.40 29.39
CA TRP A 979 -28.53 8.19 27.98
C TRP A 979 -27.07 8.55 27.70
N VAL A 980 -26.31 7.69 27.04
CA VAL A 980 -24.90 7.94 26.72
C VAL A 980 -24.76 8.25 25.24
N LEU A 981 -24.39 9.49 24.94
CA LEU A 981 -24.12 9.99 23.59
C LEU A 981 -22.64 9.80 23.28
N VAL A 982 -22.30 8.86 22.39
CA VAL A 982 -20.91 8.57 22.07
C VAL A 982 -20.47 9.34 20.82
N ARG A 983 -19.58 10.32 21.02
CA ARG A 983 -18.96 11.12 19.95
C ARG A 983 -17.52 10.67 19.75
N SER A 984 -17.33 9.57 19.02
CA SER A 984 -15.99 9.14 18.63
C SER A 984 -15.34 10.16 17.69
N HIS A 985 -14.03 10.36 17.83
CA HIS A 985 -13.25 11.13 16.86
C HIS A 985 -13.38 10.53 15.46
N HIS A 986 -13.45 11.37 14.42
CA HIS A 986 -13.61 10.95 13.02
C HIS A 986 -12.47 10.04 12.52
N MET A 987 -11.34 9.98 13.23
CA MET A 987 -10.20 9.11 12.92
C MET A 987 -10.32 7.69 13.52
N ASN A 988 -11.23 7.47 14.45
CA ASN A 988 -11.24 6.28 15.31
C ASN A 988 -12.18 5.16 14.85
N GLY A 989 -13.16 5.43 13.96
CA GLY A 989 -14.09 4.39 13.47
C GLY A 989 -14.88 3.63 14.54
N LEU A 990 -14.84 4.06 15.80
CA LEU A 990 -15.53 3.42 16.92
C LEU A 990 -17.03 3.68 16.77
N ARG A 991 -17.81 2.60 16.88
CA ARG A 991 -19.27 2.64 16.94
C ARG A 991 -19.72 2.18 18.31
N ALA A 992 -20.84 2.73 18.78
CA ALA A 992 -21.44 2.36 20.04
C ALA A 992 -22.87 1.84 19.81
N GLU A 993 -23.20 0.70 20.38
CA GLU A 993 -24.54 0.12 20.37
C GLU A 993 -24.91 -0.29 21.80
N GLY A 994 -26.19 -0.18 22.16
CA GLY A 994 -26.65 -0.54 23.50
C GLY A 994 -27.96 0.15 23.89
N ALA A 995 -28.63 -0.38 24.91
CA ALA A 995 -29.82 0.25 25.46
C ALA A 995 -29.44 1.61 26.08
N ARG A 996 -30.13 2.68 25.67
CA ARG A 996 -29.82 4.09 26.05
C ARG A 996 -28.43 4.57 25.59
N VAL A 997 -27.82 3.93 24.61
CA VAL A 997 -26.57 4.40 23.98
C VAL A 997 -26.90 4.90 22.58
N ILE A 998 -26.46 6.10 22.25
CA ILE A 998 -26.64 6.69 20.91
C ILE A 998 -25.26 7.02 20.34
N ASP A 999 -24.91 6.40 19.22
CA ASP A 999 -23.76 6.81 18.41
C ASP A 999 -24.08 8.14 17.73
N VAL A 1000 -23.39 9.19 18.14
CA VAL A 1000 -23.51 10.54 17.58
C VAL A 1000 -22.24 10.95 16.84
N GLY A 1001 -21.42 10.00 16.38
CA GLY A 1001 -20.17 10.23 15.65
C GLY A 1001 -20.33 11.02 14.34
N SER A 1002 -21.49 10.92 13.69
CA SER A 1002 -21.83 11.62 12.44
C SER A 1002 -22.67 12.90 12.65
N TYR A 1003 -23.09 13.21 13.88
CA TYR A 1003 -23.92 14.39 14.14
C TYR A 1003 -23.20 15.69 13.71
N PRO A 1004 -23.86 16.65 13.03
CA PRO A 1004 -23.15 17.75 12.36
C PRO A 1004 -22.46 18.75 13.30
N HIS A 1005 -23.12 19.10 14.42
CA HIS A 1005 -22.69 20.16 15.34
C HIS A 1005 -22.47 19.59 16.73
N VAL A 1006 -21.23 19.67 17.24
CA VAL A 1006 -20.93 19.15 18.57
C VAL A 1006 -21.57 20.01 19.67
N GLU A 1007 -21.75 21.30 19.42
CA GLU A 1007 -22.34 22.29 20.34
C GLU A 1007 -23.79 21.94 20.67
N ASP A 1008 -24.53 21.45 19.69
CA ASP A 1008 -25.90 20.94 19.85
C ASP A 1008 -25.90 19.72 20.81
N LEU A 1009 -24.91 18.82 20.70
CA LEU A 1009 -24.73 17.70 21.62
C LEU A 1009 -24.33 18.16 23.03
N MET A 1010 -23.51 19.21 23.14
CA MET A 1010 -23.15 19.81 24.43
C MET A 1010 -24.41 20.30 25.15
N LEU A 1011 -25.29 21.04 24.46
CA LEU A 1011 -26.57 21.50 24.99
C LEU A 1011 -27.49 20.34 25.43
N ALA A 1012 -27.54 19.26 24.64
CA ALA A 1012 -28.38 18.09 24.91
C ALA A 1012 -27.92 17.26 26.11
N SER A 1013 -26.63 17.33 26.47
CA SER A 1013 -26.03 16.57 27.58
C SER A 1013 -26.13 17.28 28.93
N ASP A 1014 -26.10 16.51 30.01
CA ASP A 1014 -26.06 16.94 31.42
C ASP A 1014 -24.66 16.83 32.03
N VAL A 1015 -23.82 15.94 31.50
CA VAL A 1015 -22.44 15.76 31.93
C VAL A 1015 -21.58 15.48 30.70
N LEU A 1016 -20.40 16.09 30.63
CA LEU A 1016 -19.35 15.72 29.68
C LEU A 1016 -18.40 14.72 30.32
N VAL A 1017 -18.13 13.62 29.63
CA VAL A 1017 -17.02 12.72 29.89
C VAL A 1017 -16.06 12.78 28.70
N SER A 1018 -14.82 13.16 28.94
CA SER A 1018 -13.78 13.19 27.91
C SER A 1018 -12.42 12.89 28.53
N ASP A 1019 -11.33 12.94 27.77
CA ASP A 1019 -9.98 12.58 28.23
C ASP A 1019 -9.00 13.75 28.10
N TYR A 1020 -8.43 13.95 26.93
CA TYR A 1020 -7.38 14.91 26.63
C TYR A 1020 -7.87 15.93 25.59
N SER A 1021 -9.17 16.22 25.55
CA SER A 1021 -9.83 16.95 24.46
C SER A 1021 -9.99 18.44 24.76
N SER A 1022 -9.79 19.29 23.75
CA SER A 1022 -10.05 20.74 23.88
C SER A 1022 -11.52 21.06 24.17
N ILE A 1023 -12.44 20.10 23.97
CA ILE A 1023 -13.87 20.24 24.21
C ILE A 1023 -14.19 20.69 25.66
N PHE A 1024 -13.31 20.43 26.64
CA PHE A 1024 -13.50 20.92 28.01
C PHE A 1024 -13.58 22.46 28.08
N TYR A 1025 -12.82 23.17 27.23
CA TYR A 1025 -12.84 24.63 27.20
C TYR A 1025 -14.11 25.20 26.58
N ASP A 1026 -14.73 24.47 25.65
CA ASP A 1026 -15.98 24.87 25.03
C ASP A 1026 -17.17 24.48 25.92
N TYR A 1027 -17.16 23.27 26.48
CA TYR A 1027 -18.23 22.74 27.30
C TYR A 1027 -18.41 23.50 28.62
N ARG A 1028 -17.33 24.10 29.17
CA ARG A 1028 -17.43 24.93 30.38
C ARG A 1028 -18.45 26.07 30.23
N LEU A 1029 -18.69 26.55 28.99
CA LEU A 1029 -19.66 27.61 28.70
C LEU A 1029 -21.11 27.17 29.02
N THR A 1030 -21.39 25.87 29.06
CA THR A 1030 -22.71 25.33 29.44
C THR A 1030 -22.99 25.38 30.94
N GLY A 1031 -21.95 25.61 31.76
CA GLY A 1031 -22.02 25.50 33.22
C GLY A 1031 -22.31 24.09 33.75
N GLN A 1032 -22.31 23.06 32.90
CA GLN A 1032 -22.58 21.68 33.30
C GLN A 1032 -21.31 20.95 33.79
N PRO A 1033 -21.45 19.91 34.63
CA PRO A 1033 -20.33 19.11 35.10
C PRO A 1033 -19.51 18.46 33.98
N MET A 1034 -18.21 18.36 34.22
CA MET A 1034 -17.24 17.75 33.31
C MET A 1034 -16.35 16.79 34.08
N ILE A 1035 -16.09 15.60 33.50
CA ILE A 1035 -15.29 14.55 34.10
C ILE A 1035 -14.20 14.11 33.11
N VAL A 1036 -12.97 13.96 33.63
CA VAL A 1036 -11.85 13.40 32.89
C VAL A 1036 -11.82 11.88 33.11
N HIS A 1037 -11.84 11.09 32.03
CA HIS A 1037 -11.65 9.64 32.08
C HIS A 1037 -10.39 9.28 31.30
N ALA A 1038 -9.30 9.00 32.03
CA ALA A 1038 -7.94 8.89 31.46
C ALA A 1038 -7.25 7.57 31.87
N PRO A 1039 -7.72 6.40 31.41
CA PRO A 1039 -7.15 5.10 31.76
C PRO A 1039 -5.68 4.96 31.30
N ASP A 1040 -5.26 5.76 30.32
CA ASP A 1040 -3.95 5.70 29.65
C ASP A 1040 -3.07 6.96 29.84
N LEU A 1041 -3.28 7.75 30.92
CA LEU A 1041 -2.64 9.07 31.10
C LEU A 1041 -1.11 9.03 31.01
N GLU A 1042 -0.45 8.11 31.73
CA GLU A 1042 1.01 8.02 31.79
C GLU A 1042 1.57 7.78 30.38
N TRP A 1043 0.99 6.83 29.65
CA TRP A 1043 1.40 6.55 28.28
C TRP A 1043 1.15 7.74 27.35
N TYR A 1044 -0.01 8.40 27.47
CA TYR A 1044 -0.33 9.57 26.64
C TYR A 1044 0.63 10.74 26.87
N ARG A 1045 0.98 10.99 28.13
CA ARG A 1045 1.87 12.07 28.56
C ARG A 1045 3.33 11.80 28.18
N ASP A 1046 3.81 10.60 28.47
CA ASP A 1046 5.24 10.29 28.47
C ASP A 1046 5.70 9.64 27.17
N VAL A 1047 4.79 9.03 26.40
CA VAL A 1047 5.11 8.29 25.17
C VAL A 1047 4.44 8.88 23.93
N GLU A 1048 3.18 9.35 24.03
CA GLU A 1048 2.44 9.84 22.87
C GLU A 1048 2.73 11.32 22.56
N ARG A 1049 1.85 12.26 22.91
CA ARG A 1049 1.99 13.67 22.47
C ARG A 1049 2.57 14.60 23.53
N GLY A 1050 2.39 14.27 24.81
CA GLY A 1050 2.61 15.20 25.90
C GLY A 1050 1.60 16.36 25.96
N PHE A 1051 1.64 17.11 27.06
CA PHE A 1051 0.71 18.21 27.35
C PHE A 1051 1.42 19.54 27.54
N TYR A 1052 0.68 20.63 27.33
CA TYR A 1052 1.02 21.95 27.85
C TYR A 1052 0.57 22.03 29.33
N GLY A 1053 1.48 22.34 30.24
CA GLY A 1053 1.18 22.42 31.68
C GLY A 1053 0.95 21.07 32.37
N ARG A 1054 0.29 21.10 33.54
CA ARG A 1054 -0.02 19.92 34.37
C ARG A 1054 -1.45 19.46 34.14
N TRP A 1055 -1.72 18.90 32.97
CA TRP A 1055 -3.04 18.30 32.66
C TRP A 1055 -3.30 17.04 33.52
N PRO A 1056 -4.53 16.82 34.05
CA PRO A 1056 -5.69 17.72 34.10
C PRO A 1056 -5.74 18.62 35.36
N VAL A 1057 -4.70 18.58 36.21
CA VAL A 1057 -4.63 19.28 37.51
C VAL A 1057 -4.96 20.76 37.40
N ASP A 1058 -4.47 21.42 36.34
CA ASP A 1058 -4.66 22.86 36.16
C ASP A 1058 -6.14 23.29 35.95
N LEU A 1059 -7.04 22.36 35.56
CA LEU A 1059 -8.48 22.64 35.44
C LEU A 1059 -9.30 22.21 36.66
N SER A 1060 -8.69 21.61 37.69
CA SER A 1060 -9.38 21.11 38.89
C SER A 1060 -10.59 20.19 38.59
N LEU A 1061 -10.53 19.42 37.49
CA LEU A 1061 -11.61 18.53 37.07
C LEU A 1061 -11.56 17.20 37.83
N PRO A 1062 -12.73 16.61 38.18
CA PRO A 1062 -12.78 15.25 38.70
C PRO A 1062 -12.26 14.26 37.64
N MET A 1063 -11.42 13.32 38.06
CA MET A 1063 -10.75 12.37 37.17
C MET A 1063 -11.02 10.93 37.62
N SER A 1064 -11.22 10.05 36.65
CA SER A 1064 -11.28 8.59 36.81
C SER A 1064 -10.23 7.89 35.95
N ARG A 1065 -9.76 6.75 36.43
CA ARG A 1065 -8.91 5.80 35.70
C ARG A 1065 -9.65 4.50 35.35
N THR A 1066 -10.69 4.17 36.10
CA THR A 1066 -11.48 2.95 35.88
C THR A 1066 -12.95 3.26 35.59
N GLN A 1067 -13.67 2.25 35.08
CA GLN A 1067 -15.10 2.34 34.80
C GLN A 1067 -15.92 2.58 36.07
N GLU A 1068 -15.53 1.95 37.18
CA GLU A 1068 -16.21 2.06 38.47
C GLU A 1068 -16.09 3.48 39.04
N GLU A 1069 -14.87 4.05 39.03
CA GLU A 1069 -14.61 5.43 39.45
C GLU A 1069 -15.40 6.42 38.59
N LEU A 1070 -15.41 6.21 37.27
CA LEU A 1070 -16.18 7.04 36.34
C LEU A 1070 -17.66 7.02 36.70
N THR A 1071 -18.22 5.84 36.95
CA THR A 1071 -19.65 5.69 37.25
C THR A 1071 -20.03 6.38 38.56
N VAL A 1072 -19.20 6.31 39.59
CA VAL A 1072 -19.40 7.07 40.84
C VAL A 1072 -19.42 8.58 40.58
N LEU A 1073 -18.44 9.09 39.82
CA LEU A 1073 -18.37 10.52 39.51
C LEU A 1073 -19.56 11.00 38.68
N VAL A 1074 -19.98 10.21 37.67
CA VAL A 1074 -21.14 10.53 36.84
C VAL A 1074 -22.42 10.54 37.67
N ASN A 1075 -22.65 9.53 38.52
CA ASN A 1075 -23.82 9.51 39.41
C ASN A 1075 -23.83 10.71 40.37
N GLY A 1076 -22.67 11.08 40.92
CA GLY A 1076 -22.51 12.29 41.74
C GLY A 1076 -22.90 13.56 40.97
N ALA A 1077 -22.44 13.69 39.72
CA ALA A 1077 -22.76 14.83 38.86
C ALA A 1077 -24.24 14.88 38.43
N LEU A 1078 -24.89 13.72 38.26
CA LEU A 1078 -26.29 13.64 37.83
C LEU A 1078 -27.31 13.85 38.97
N THR A 1079 -26.91 13.62 40.21
CA THR A 1079 -27.76 13.73 41.41
C THR A 1079 -27.86 15.15 41.96
N VAL A 1080 -26.85 15.99 41.72
CA VAL A 1080 -26.86 17.40 42.12
C VAL A 1080 -27.72 18.21 41.14
N ALA A 1081 -28.65 19.00 41.68
CA ALA A 1081 -29.43 19.93 40.88
C ALA A 1081 -28.53 21.10 40.44
N HIS A 1082 -27.91 20.98 39.27
CA HIS A 1082 -27.15 22.08 38.68
C HIS A 1082 -28.08 23.09 38.04
N HIS A 1083 -28.00 24.35 38.49
CA HIS A 1083 -28.58 25.47 37.75
C HIS A 1083 -27.92 25.51 36.37
N ARG A 1084 -28.73 25.54 35.30
CA ARG A 1084 -28.27 25.78 33.93
C ARG A 1084 -28.38 27.27 33.65
N PRO A 1085 -27.32 28.07 33.89
CA PRO A 1085 -27.32 29.42 33.38
C PRO A 1085 -27.36 29.38 31.85
N ASP A 1086 -27.92 30.42 31.24
CA ASP A 1086 -27.73 30.61 29.80
C ASP A 1086 -26.22 30.72 29.51
N PRO A 1087 -25.69 30.00 28.51
CA PRO A 1087 -24.27 30.06 28.18
C PRO A 1087 -23.84 31.50 27.90
N VAL A 1088 -22.88 32.02 28.66
CA VAL A 1088 -22.29 33.33 28.41
C VAL A 1088 -21.01 33.12 27.60
N SER A 1089 -21.01 33.61 26.36
CA SER A 1089 -19.86 33.51 25.47
C SER A 1089 -19.61 34.84 24.75
N THR A 1090 -18.34 35.12 24.49
CA THR A 1090 -17.89 36.22 23.62
C THR A 1090 -17.94 35.86 22.14
N ALA A 1091 -18.43 34.66 21.78
CA ALA A 1091 -18.45 34.16 20.40
C ALA A 1091 -19.18 35.12 19.44
N ARG A 1092 -20.32 35.71 19.86
CA ARG A 1092 -21.07 36.67 19.05
C ARG A 1092 -20.30 37.97 18.79
N GLU A 1093 -19.62 38.49 19.79
CA GLU A 1093 -18.75 39.67 19.65
C GLU A 1093 -17.59 39.36 18.71
N ASN A 1094 -17.00 38.16 18.85
CA ASN A 1094 -15.92 37.70 18.00
C ASN A 1094 -16.35 37.55 16.54
N ILE A 1095 -17.52 36.94 16.28
CA ILE A 1095 -18.13 36.86 14.94
C ILE A 1095 -18.38 38.26 14.37
N SER A 1096 -18.94 39.18 15.16
CA SER A 1096 -19.23 40.54 14.71
C SER A 1096 -17.96 41.28 14.26
N TRP A 1097 -16.87 41.12 15.01
CA TRP A 1097 -15.57 41.70 14.65
C TRP A 1097 -15.00 41.06 13.38
N LEU A 1098 -14.95 39.72 13.32
CA LEU A 1098 -14.47 38.97 12.15
C LEU A 1098 -15.25 39.31 10.88
N ARG A 1099 -16.58 39.39 10.98
CA ARG A 1099 -17.46 39.82 9.90
C ARG A 1099 -17.06 41.19 9.37
N GLY A 1100 -16.78 42.15 10.25
CA GLY A 1100 -16.31 43.49 9.86
C GLY A 1100 -15.00 43.45 9.07
N GLU A 1101 -14.01 42.68 9.53
CA GLU A 1101 -12.72 42.55 8.84
C GLU A 1101 -12.85 41.83 7.48
N VAL A 1102 -13.65 40.76 7.42
CA VAL A 1102 -13.91 40.04 6.17
C VAL A 1102 -14.61 40.92 5.15
N LEU A 1103 -15.64 41.67 5.55
CA LEU A 1103 -16.34 42.59 4.64
C LEU A 1103 -15.44 43.73 4.15
N LYS A 1104 -14.57 44.27 5.01
CA LYS A 1104 -13.55 45.26 4.59
C LYS A 1104 -12.62 44.68 3.53
N ALA A 1105 -12.12 43.46 3.73
CA ALA A 1105 -11.26 42.79 2.77
C ALA A 1105 -11.96 42.52 1.42
N ILE A 1106 -13.25 42.15 1.45
CA ILE A 1106 -14.07 41.92 0.25
C ILE A 1106 -14.27 43.22 -0.54
N HIS A 1107 -14.70 44.29 0.15
CA HIS A 1107 -15.09 45.54 -0.50
C HIS A 1107 -13.92 46.46 -0.85
N GLY A 1108 -12.75 46.27 -0.23
CA GLY A 1108 -11.48 46.92 -0.54
C GLY A 1108 -11.59 48.37 -1.02
N THR A 1109 -11.55 49.33 -0.09
CA THR A 1109 -11.13 50.70 -0.42
C THR A 1109 -9.66 50.69 -0.81
N ASP A 1110 -9.35 51.13 -2.03
CA ASP A 1110 -8.01 51.60 -2.40
C ASP A 1110 -7.63 52.76 -1.45
N GLY A 1111 -6.74 52.53 -0.49
CA GLY A 1111 -6.33 53.59 0.43
C GLY A 1111 -5.42 53.16 1.57
N SER A 1112 -4.11 53.33 1.35
CA SER A 1112 -3.08 53.72 2.33
C SER A 1112 -3.16 53.16 3.76
N HIS A 1113 -2.25 52.24 4.10
CA HIS A 1113 -1.27 52.39 5.19
C HIS A 1113 -0.43 51.12 5.37
N HIS A 1114 0.76 51.09 4.76
CA HIS A 1114 2.01 50.73 5.44
C HIS A 1114 3.19 51.25 4.58
N PRO A 1115 4.23 51.84 5.18
CA PRO A 1115 5.34 52.42 4.44
C PRO A 1115 6.15 51.29 3.80
N ALA A 1116 6.49 51.48 2.53
CA ALA A 1116 7.45 50.65 1.83
C ALA A 1116 8.79 50.68 2.57
N GLN A 1117 9.15 49.56 3.20
CA GLN A 1117 10.55 49.16 3.29
C GLN A 1117 10.84 48.38 2.01
N GLN A 1118 11.67 48.97 1.15
CA GLN A 1118 12.41 48.25 0.13
C GLN A 1118 13.29 47.23 0.84
N ASP A 1119 12.98 45.96 0.71
CA ASP A 1119 13.98 44.90 0.72
C ASP A 1119 13.90 44.20 -0.65
N ASP A 1120 14.88 44.56 -1.49
CA ASP A 1120 15.28 43.80 -2.66
C ASP A 1120 15.81 42.44 -2.17
N ASN A 1121 14.97 41.42 -2.17
CA ASN A 1121 15.33 40.02 -2.44
C ASN A 1121 14.09 39.12 -2.37
N CYS A 1122 13.32 39.13 -3.46
CA CYS A 1122 12.40 38.06 -3.79
C CYS A 1122 13.02 37.27 -4.96
N PRO A 1123 13.60 36.08 -4.73
CA PRO A 1123 13.92 35.20 -5.84
C PRO A 1123 12.62 34.59 -6.36
N LEU A 1124 12.22 35.10 -7.53
CA LEU A 1124 11.57 34.39 -8.63
C LEU A 1124 10.59 33.26 -8.25
N ASN A 1125 9.33 33.58 -8.48
CA ASN A 1125 8.26 32.70 -8.97
C ASN A 1125 8.77 31.42 -9.67
N PRO A 1126 8.44 30.20 -9.19
CA PRO A 1126 8.60 28.96 -9.94
C PRO A 1126 7.50 28.73 -11.00
#